data_AF-A0A953MHT7-F1
#
_entry.id   AF-A0A953MHT7-F1
#
_cell.length_a   1.000
_cell.length_b   1.000
_cell.length_c   1.000
_cell.angle_alpha   90.00
_cell.angle_beta   90.00
_cell.angle_gamma   90.00
#
_symmetry.space_group_name_H-M   'P 1'
#
loop_
_entity.id
_entity.type
_entity.pdbx_description
1 polymer ?
#
loop_
_entity_poly.entity_id
_entity_poly.type
_entity_poly.pdbx_seq_one_letter_code
_entity_poly.pdbx_strand_id
1 'polypeptide(L)'
;MLTNHQNTALTKIKDFLESPGTHIFILKGYAGTGKTTLVKYLCDYLNEADKKFMLAAPTGRAARILSRKSGQTARTVHSVIYNPDLSFQEENEDEEKDRIYFPLKNDEFENTTMIIDEASMVGDKKEEESYLNFGSGSLLADIFDFMRIDQNYRNKIIFVGDPAQLPPVNDNVSPALDREYLLSNYLLKSEEVTLTEIIRQAKQSSIPNYSLKLRTSLENGLFNEFCLAPNIDVIHHHLFDDLKFSEMDEDRIAVSFTNKRSLYYNKRIRKEILGFQSDEIQNGEKLLIIHNNRKYKLFNGDFVTVNEIFPESNEYHSIKLRTGEEFKFEFIRAKIAFLNELNQYAEIEAKLLLNNLLSDERGLKIKEQIALRILAERLEGFYKPKRKNYKNNFPEYKRALEKYLEKLGNSEYFNALQIKFGYAVTCHKAQGGEWKDVIVDFNDFRSYTNEFFYRWAYTAITRASDNLYLINSPVISPLGVNLPHEFNQSTDSLEVKNTQNPEIDIPEYLTNEQSKAIYRAVYDSHLMAVENITPMNYRDRYRLLNENEIIVIDFIYNKKGEVNFTLVGKGSLEENVKKELKSIINRVSIKNEKDIDERELLILRAIEQKLENAGNTINSVRNKPYLFMIDCSKNEERCSLKIYFNKKFIITKVESDYTKSSSNEYAEYCKSLISVEN
;
A
#
# COMPACT_ATOMS: atom_id res chain seq x y z
N MET A 1 10.08 -16.65 18.84
CA MET A 1 8.85 -16.71 19.66
C MET A 1 7.78 -15.87 18.97
N LEU A 2 6.54 -16.36 18.93
CA LEU A 2 5.38 -15.65 18.40
C LEU A 2 4.86 -14.65 19.44
N THR A 3 4.26 -13.54 19.01
CA THR A 3 3.55 -12.63 19.93
C THR A 3 2.22 -13.22 20.39
N ASN A 4 1.61 -12.65 21.43
CA ASN A 4 0.29 -13.08 21.91
C ASN A 4 -0.77 -13.00 20.80
N HIS A 5 -0.77 -11.94 19.99
CA HIS A 5 -1.66 -11.82 18.83
C HIS A 5 -1.44 -12.92 17.79
N GLN A 6 -0.18 -13.26 17.50
CA GLN A 6 0.14 -14.34 16.57
C GLN A 6 -0.24 -15.72 17.11
N ASN A 7 -0.11 -15.97 18.42
CA ASN A 7 -0.55 -17.21 19.05
C ASN A 7 -2.08 -17.35 18.99
N THR A 8 -2.82 -16.27 19.23
CA THR A 8 -4.29 -16.26 19.07
C THR A 8 -4.69 -16.53 17.62
N ALA A 9 -4.00 -15.91 16.65
CA ALA A 9 -4.23 -16.17 15.23
C ALA A 9 -3.95 -17.63 14.86
N LEU A 10 -2.83 -18.20 15.33
CA LEU A 10 -2.48 -19.59 15.08
C LEU A 10 -3.53 -20.55 15.65
N THR A 11 -4.04 -20.26 16.85
CA THR A 11 -5.09 -21.08 17.50
C THR A 11 -6.37 -21.08 16.65
N LYS A 12 -6.83 -19.91 16.20
CA LYS A 12 -7.98 -19.82 15.30
C LYS A 12 -7.76 -20.55 13.97
N ILE A 13 -6.55 -20.47 13.40
CA ILE A 13 -6.23 -21.23 12.18
C ILE A 13 -6.29 -22.74 12.45
N LYS A 14 -5.80 -23.21 13.60
CA LYS A 14 -5.90 -24.63 13.97
C LYS A 14 -7.36 -25.09 14.11
N ASP A 15 -8.20 -24.30 14.77
CA ASP A 15 -9.63 -24.58 14.90
C ASP A 15 -10.31 -24.61 13.52
N PHE A 16 -10.00 -23.63 12.67
CA PHE A 16 -10.43 -23.59 11.28
C PHE A 16 -9.99 -24.84 10.51
N LEU A 17 -8.76 -25.32 10.68
CA LEU A 17 -8.26 -26.52 9.99
C LEU A 17 -9.01 -27.79 10.38
N GLU A 18 -9.61 -27.87 11.57
CA GLU A 18 -10.46 -28.99 11.99
C GLU A 18 -11.95 -28.80 11.65
N SER A 19 -12.40 -27.59 11.31
CA SER A 19 -13.81 -27.31 11.08
C SER A 19 -14.34 -27.96 9.77
N PRO A 20 -15.47 -28.68 9.78
CA PRO A 20 -15.94 -29.39 8.59
C PRO A 20 -16.67 -28.50 7.58
N GLY A 21 -17.20 -27.35 8.00
CA GLY A 21 -18.11 -26.52 7.21
C GLY A 21 -17.56 -25.18 6.74
N THR A 22 -16.28 -24.88 7.00
CA THR A 22 -15.63 -23.64 6.54
C THR A 22 -14.35 -23.99 5.80
N HIS A 23 -14.25 -23.49 4.57
CA HIS A 23 -13.18 -23.84 3.64
C HIS A 23 -12.19 -22.70 3.41
N ILE A 24 -12.54 -21.47 3.79
CA ILE A 24 -11.71 -20.29 3.57
C ILE A 24 -11.37 -19.62 4.90
N PHE A 25 -10.08 -19.33 5.08
CA PHE A 25 -9.57 -18.47 6.14
C PHE A 25 -8.80 -17.29 5.55
N ILE A 26 -9.00 -16.09 6.08
CA ILE A 26 -8.30 -14.88 5.67
C ILE A 26 -7.41 -14.40 6.82
N LEU A 27 -6.11 -14.55 6.66
CA LEU A 27 -5.10 -13.99 7.54
C LEU A 27 -4.63 -12.64 7.00
N LYS A 28 -5.21 -11.56 7.52
CA LYS A 28 -4.77 -10.20 7.25
C LYS A 28 -3.63 -9.82 8.17
N GLY A 29 -2.72 -9.00 7.68
CA GLY A 29 -1.74 -8.36 8.54
C GLY A 29 -0.99 -7.27 7.80
N TYR A 30 -0.65 -6.21 8.51
CA TYR A 30 0.08 -5.08 7.94
C TYR A 30 1.56 -5.40 7.75
N ALA A 31 2.30 -4.51 7.09
CA ALA A 31 3.73 -4.63 6.92
C ALA A 31 4.41 -4.70 8.30
N GLY A 32 5.38 -5.60 8.44
CA GLY A 32 6.11 -5.77 9.71
C GLY A 32 5.35 -6.48 10.85
N THR A 33 4.13 -6.98 10.64
CA THR A 33 3.35 -7.74 11.65
C THR A 33 3.73 -9.22 11.78
N GLY A 34 4.73 -9.65 10.99
CA GLY A 34 5.26 -11.02 11.05
C GLY A 34 4.38 -12.09 10.41
N LYS A 35 3.52 -11.74 9.43
CA LYS A 35 2.70 -12.70 8.66
C LYS A 35 3.50 -13.92 8.18
N THR A 36 4.61 -13.70 7.49
CA THR A 36 5.42 -14.81 6.96
C THR A 36 6.04 -15.67 8.06
N THR A 37 6.35 -15.07 9.22
CA THR A 37 6.76 -15.83 10.41
C THR A 37 5.62 -16.74 10.86
N LEU A 38 4.39 -16.23 10.98
CA LEU A 38 3.22 -17.05 11.33
C LEU A 38 2.98 -18.17 10.31
N VAL A 39 3.12 -17.90 9.01
CA VAL A 39 3.02 -18.91 7.95
C VAL A 39 4.08 -20.01 8.11
N LYS A 40 5.30 -19.67 8.51
CA LYS A 40 6.33 -20.67 8.84
C LYS A 40 5.87 -21.62 9.95
N TYR A 41 5.42 -21.10 11.09
CA TYR A 41 4.93 -21.92 12.20
C TYR A 41 3.70 -22.75 11.81
N LEU A 42 2.85 -22.23 10.93
CA LEU A 42 1.73 -22.98 10.37
C LEU A 42 2.20 -24.16 9.51
N CYS A 43 3.21 -23.96 8.66
CA CYS A 43 3.80 -25.04 7.86
C CYS A 43 4.45 -26.10 8.76
N ASP A 44 5.20 -25.68 9.79
CA ASP A 44 5.80 -26.60 10.76
C ASP A 44 4.73 -27.45 11.45
N TYR A 45 3.64 -26.83 11.92
CA TYR A 45 2.49 -27.55 12.50
C TYR A 45 1.84 -28.53 11.51
N LEU A 46 1.62 -28.13 10.26
CA LEU A 46 1.00 -28.99 9.25
C LEU A 46 1.88 -30.21 8.96
N ASN A 47 3.20 -30.04 8.89
CA ASN A 47 4.14 -31.15 8.75
C ASN A 47 4.13 -32.09 9.97
N GLU A 48 4.17 -31.54 11.19
CA GLU A 48 4.13 -32.34 12.42
C GLU A 48 2.82 -33.14 12.55
N ALA A 49 1.71 -32.58 12.05
CA ALA A 49 0.40 -33.21 12.04
C ALA A 49 0.15 -34.13 10.82
N ASP A 50 1.16 -34.34 9.96
CA ASP A 50 1.05 -35.10 8.70
C ASP A 50 -0.12 -34.64 7.80
N LYS A 51 -0.38 -33.33 7.78
CA LYS A 51 -1.41 -32.70 6.95
C LYS A 51 -0.81 -32.21 5.64
N LYS A 52 -1.46 -32.56 4.53
CA LYS A 52 -1.04 -32.14 3.18
C LYS A 52 -1.31 -30.65 2.98
N PHE A 53 -0.32 -29.93 2.45
CA PHE A 53 -0.49 -28.52 2.09
C PHE A 53 0.29 -28.13 0.84
N MET A 54 -0.12 -27.02 0.23
CA MET A 54 0.54 -26.37 -0.89
C MET A 54 0.81 -24.91 -0.53
N LEU A 55 2.02 -24.43 -0.84
CA LEU A 55 2.37 -23.02 -0.69
C LEU A 55 2.39 -22.34 -2.06
N ALA A 56 1.66 -21.23 -2.17
CA ALA A 56 1.59 -20.46 -3.39
C ALA A 56 1.72 -18.95 -3.14
N ALA A 57 2.13 -18.22 -4.17
CA ALA A 57 2.05 -16.76 -4.21
C ALA A 57 1.76 -16.26 -5.64
N PRO A 58 1.22 -15.06 -5.84
CA PRO A 58 0.87 -14.55 -7.17
C PRO A 58 2.08 -14.30 -8.09
N THR A 59 3.25 -13.96 -7.54
CA THR A 59 4.47 -13.65 -8.31
C THR A 59 5.62 -14.61 -7.98
N GLY A 60 6.54 -14.79 -8.94
CA GLY A 60 7.72 -15.65 -8.75
C GLY A 60 8.59 -15.20 -7.58
N ARG A 61 8.83 -13.89 -7.47
CA ARG A 61 9.55 -13.30 -6.34
C ARG A 61 8.89 -13.58 -4.99
N ALA A 62 7.58 -13.36 -4.88
CA ALA A 62 6.85 -13.63 -3.64
C ALA A 62 6.94 -15.12 -3.26
N ALA A 63 6.80 -16.02 -4.23
CA ALA A 63 6.95 -17.47 -4.02
C ALA A 63 8.37 -17.84 -3.55
N ARG A 64 9.42 -17.21 -4.11
CA ARG A 64 10.81 -17.44 -3.67
C ARG A 64 11.05 -16.95 -2.23
N ILE A 65 10.54 -15.75 -1.89
CA ILE A 65 10.64 -15.21 -0.53
C ILE A 65 9.87 -16.07 0.46
N LEU A 66 8.66 -16.49 0.10
CA LEU A 66 7.85 -17.41 0.90
C LEU A 66 8.59 -18.73 1.11
N SER A 67 9.20 -19.29 0.06
CA SER A 67 10.01 -20.51 0.18
C SER A 67 11.16 -20.35 1.16
N ARG A 68 11.93 -19.26 1.04
CA ARG A 68 13.07 -18.97 1.91
C ARG A 68 12.66 -18.79 3.37
N LYS A 69 11.58 -18.05 3.63
CA LYS A 69 11.14 -17.73 4.99
C LYS A 69 10.43 -18.91 5.67
N SER A 70 9.68 -19.71 4.92
CA SER A 70 8.98 -20.90 5.44
C SER A 70 9.88 -22.15 5.53
N GLY A 71 10.93 -22.24 4.73
CA GLY A 71 11.75 -23.45 4.60
C GLY A 71 11.08 -24.56 3.78
N GLN A 72 9.97 -24.26 3.11
CA GLN A 72 9.16 -25.18 2.30
C GLN A 72 9.12 -24.72 0.84
N THR A 73 8.89 -25.61 -0.12
CA THR A 73 8.80 -25.20 -1.53
C THR A 73 7.46 -24.49 -1.79
N ALA A 74 7.52 -23.21 -2.13
CA ALA A 74 6.39 -22.44 -2.64
C ALA A 74 6.54 -22.16 -4.14
N ARG A 75 5.41 -22.11 -4.85
CA ARG A 75 5.38 -21.87 -6.30
C ARG A 75 4.42 -20.72 -6.65
N THR A 76 4.40 -20.28 -7.90
CA THR A 76 3.39 -19.29 -8.31
C THR A 76 2.01 -19.96 -8.37
N VAL A 77 0.93 -19.25 -8.02
CA VAL A 77 -0.44 -19.78 -8.13
C VAL A 77 -0.68 -20.37 -9.53
N HIS A 78 -0.26 -19.64 -10.57
CA HIS A 78 -0.38 -20.08 -11.95
C HIS A 78 0.29 -21.44 -12.21
N SER A 79 1.51 -21.66 -11.69
CA SER A 79 2.22 -22.93 -11.86
C SER A 79 1.64 -24.09 -11.03
N VAL A 80 0.90 -23.76 -9.96
CA VAL A 80 0.22 -24.76 -9.14
C VAL A 80 -1.05 -25.22 -9.84
N ILE A 81 -1.92 -24.31 -10.28
CA ILE A 81 -3.28 -24.64 -10.72
C ILE A 81 -3.43 -24.88 -12.22
N TYR A 82 -2.57 -24.32 -13.08
CA TYR A 82 -2.68 -24.47 -14.53
C TYR A 82 -1.72 -25.52 -15.08
N ASN A 83 -2.20 -26.30 -16.05
CA ASN A 83 -1.39 -27.27 -16.75
C ASN A 83 -0.33 -26.56 -17.60
N PRO A 84 0.96 -26.92 -17.48
CA PRO A 84 2.00 -26.36 -18.33
C PRO A 84 1.86 -26.76 -19.81
N ASP A 85 1.19 -27.87 -20.12
CA ASP A 85 0.99 -28.32 -21.48
C ASP A 85 0.14 -27.30 -22.24
N LEU A 86 0.76 -26.69 -23.25
CA LEU A 86 0.11 -25.73 -24.12
C LEU A 86 -1.11 -26.41 -24.77
N SER A 87 -2.24 -25.74 -24.82
CA SER A 87 -3.37 -26.15 -25.64
C SER A 87 -3.84 -24.94 -26.46
N PHE A 88 -4.56 -25.15 -27.55
CA PHE A 88 -5.21 -24.05 -28.26
C PHE A 88 -6.71 -24.17 -28.07
N GLN A 89 -7.35 -23.09 -27.65
CA GLN A 89 -8.78 -22.91 -27.89
C GLN A 89 -8.91 -22.21 -29.24
N GLU A 90 -9.38 -22.96 -30.25
CA GLU A 90 -9.66 -22.42 -31.59
C GLU A 90 -10.98 -21.63 -31.53
N GLU A 91 -10.92 -20.31 -31.58
CA GLU A 91 -12.07 -19.47 -31.98
C GLU A 91 -11.90 -19.07 -33.45
N ASN A 92 -12.42 -19.92 -34.35
CA ASN A 92 -12.57 -19.71 -35.80
C ASN A 92 -11.32 -19.88 -36.69
N GLU A 93 -11.53 -19.89 -38.01
CA GLU A 93 -10.55 -20.18 -39.08
C GLU A 93 -9.41 -19.13 -39.24
N ASP A 94 -9.35 -18.12 -38.37
CA ASP A 94 -8.35 -17.05 -38.41
C ASP A 94 -7.17 -17.35 -37.47
N GLU A 95 -6.00 -17.66 -38.07
CA GLU A 95 -4.71 -17.86 -37.36
C GLU A 95 -4.30 -16.67 -36.45
N GLU A 96 -4.93 -15.50 -36.64
CA GLU A 96 -4.70 -14.27 -35.87
C GLU A 96 -5.58 -14.16 -34.62
N LYS A 97 -6.54 -15.07 -34.41
CA LYS A 97 -7.35 -15.17 -33.17
C LYS A 97 -6.95 -16.34 -32.26
N ASP A 98 -5.99 -17.16 -32.69
CA ASP A 98 -5.47 -18.28 -31.92
C ASP A 98 -4.81 -17.79 -30.62
N ARG A 99 -5.50 -17.99 -29.49
CA ARG A 99 -4.94 -17.79 -28.15
C ARG A 99 -4.34 -19.10 -27.63
N ILE A 100 -3.23 -18.97 -26.92
CA ILE A 100 -2.66 -20.12 -26.21
C ILE A 100 -3.48 -20.32 -24.94
N TYR A 101 -4.09 -21.48 -24.78
CA TYR A 101 -4.93 -21.84 -23.65
C TYR A 101 -4.18 -22.75 -22.66
N PHE A 102 -4.23 -22.40 -21.38
CA PHE A 102 -3.73 -23.21 -20.28
C PHE A 102 -4.91 -23.69 -19.43
N PRO A 103 -5.33 -24.97 -19.56
CA PRO A 103 -6.40 -25.50 -18.75
C PRO A 103 -5.98 -25.63 -17.29
N LEU A 104 -6.95 -25.71 -16.39
CA LEU A 104 -6.70 -26.15 -15.02
C LEU A 104 -6.12 -27.56 -15.00
N LYS A 105 -5.20 -27.81 -14.06
CA LYS A 105 -4.75 -29.17 -13.77
C LYS A 105 -5.90 -29.97 -13.18
N ASN A 106 -5.90 -31.27 -13.50
CA ASN A 106 -6.82 -32.22 -12.92
C ASN A 106 -6.08 -33.16 -11.97
N ASP A 107 -5.40 -32.57 -10.99
CA ASP A 107 -4.66 -33.33 -9.98
C ASP A 107 -5.65 -33.94 -8.97
N GLU A 108 -5.44 -35.21 -8.60
CA GLU A 108 -6.24 -35.85 -7.56
C GLU A 108 -5.60 -35.62 -6.19
N PHE A 109 -6.22 -34.77 -5.38
CA PHE A 109 -5.84 -34.54 -4.00
C PHE A 109 -7.08 -34.35 -3.12
N GLU A 110 -6.97 -34.80 -1.88
CA GLU A 110 -8.01 -34.67 -0.86
C GLU A 110 -7.39 -34.18 0.45
N ASN A 111 -8.22 -33.55 1.27
CA ASN A 111 -7.85 -33.05 2.60
C ASN A 111 -6.55 -32.21 2.58
N THR A 112 -6.41 -31.37 1.54
CA THR A 112 -5.22 -30.56 1.31
C THR A 112 -5.52 -29.09 1.56
N THR A 113 -4.60 -28.41 2.24
CA THR A 113 -4.70 -26.96 2.51
C THR A 113 -3.81 -26.17 1.56
N MET A 114 -4.36 -25.24 0.80
CA MET A 114 -3.57 -24.29 0.00
C MET A 114 -3.39 -22.98 0.78
N ILE A 115 -2.14 -22.57 0.97
CA ILE A 115 -1.79 -21.30 1.62
C ILE A 115 -1.26 -20.35 0.54
N ILE A 116 -1.94 -19.23 0.35
CA ILE A 116 -1.61 -18.23 -0.69
C ILE A 116 -1.15 -16.94 -0.01
N ASP A 117 0.15 -16.64 -0.09
CA ASP A 117 0.72 -15.37 0.42
C ASP A 117 0.63 -14.25 -0.62
N GLU A 118 0.70 -13.00 -0.18
CA GLU A 118 0.44 -11.80 -0.99
C GLU A 118 -0.89 -11.85 -1.75
N ALA A 119 -1.94 -12.40 -1.11
CA ALA A 119 -3.26 -12.59 -1.70
C ALA A 119 -3.97 -11.29 -2.11
N SER A 120 -3.43 -10.12 -1.72
CA SER A 120 -3.88 -8.81 -2.22
C SER A 120 -3.73 -8.67 -3.74
N MET A 121 -2.89 -9.49 -4.38
CA MET A 121 -2.71 -9.50 -5.84
C MET A 121 -3.59 -10.52 -6.57
N VAL A 122 -4.39 -11.32 -5.85
CA VAL A 122 -5.30 -12.31 -6.46
C VAL A 122 -6.59 -11.61 -6.89
N GLY A 123 -6.72 -11.40 -8.20
CA GLY A 123 -7.88 -10.76 -8.83
C GLY A 123 -8.95 -11.75 -9.28
N ASP A 124 -10.14 -11.22 -9.55
CA ASP A 124 -11.31 -11.97 -10.00
C ASP A 124 -11.85 -11.52 -11.37
N LYS A 125 -11.26 -10.47 -11.95
CA LYS A 125 -11.65 -10.00 -13.28
C LYS A 125 -11.09 -10.92 -14.37
N LYS A 126 -11.92 -11.17 -15.37
CA LYS A 126 -11.51 -11.91 -16.57
C LYS A 126 -10.45 -11.14 -17.34
N GLU A 127 -9.32 -11.81 -17.61
CA GLU A 127 -8.29 -11.28 -18.51
C GLU A 127 -8.76 -11.38 -19.98
N GLU A 128 -9.63 -10.45 -20.40
CA GLU A 128 -10.23 -10.47 -21.75
C GLU A 128 -9.20 -10.22 -22.89
N GLU A 129 -8.08 -9.55 -22.58
CA GLU A 129 -7.09 -9.04 -23.54
C GLU A 129 -5.69 -9.67 -23.37
N SER A 130 -5.60 -10.96 -23.05
CA SER A 130 -4.32 -11.69 -23.04
C SER A 130 -4.17 -12.64 -24.23
N TYR A 131 -2.98 -12.69 -24.81
CA TYR A 131 -2.59 -13.70 -25.79
C TYR A 131 -2.56 -15.12 -25.19
N LEU A 132 -2.30 -15.18 -23.88
CA LEU A 132 -2.35 -16.39 -23.05
C LEU A 132 -3.66 -16.41 -22.27
N ASN A 133 -4.54 -17.35 -22.55
CA ASN A 133 -5.77 -17.56 -21.82
C ASN A 133 -5.57 -18.65 -20.75
N PHE A 134 -5.83 -18.37 -19.48
CA PHE A 134 -5.71 -19.31 -18.38
C PHE A 134 -7.09 -19.67 -17.84
N GLY A 135 -7.41 -20.95 -17.73
CA GLY A 135 -8.65 -21.46 -17.11
C GLY A 135 -9.93 -20.75 -17.56
N SER A 136 -10.64 -20.11 -16.63
CA SER A 136 -11.85 -19.32 -16.90
C SER A 136 -11.56 -17.85 -17.24
N GLY A 137 -10.31 -17.43 -17.10
CA GLY A 137 -9.85 -16.04 -17.18
C GLY A 137 -9.88 -15.30 -15.83
N SER A 138 -10.53 -15.85 -14.79
CA SER A 138 -10.47 -15.33 -13.42
C SER A 138 -9.59 -16.23 -12.56
N LEU A 139 -8.51 -15.65 -12.00
CA LEU A 139 -7.60 -16.38 -11.13
C LEU A 139 -8.28 -16.85 -9.83
N LEU A 140 -9.15 -16.02 -9.24
CA LEU A 140 -9.84 -16.38 -8.00
C LEU A 140 -10.85 -17.53 -8.22
N ALA A 141 -11.66 -17.45 -9.28
CA ALA A 141 -12.58 -18.54 -9.64
C ALA A 141 -11.82 -19.84 -9.89
N ASP A 142 -10.72 -19.75 -10.66
CA ASP A 142 -9.87 -20.88 -11.02
C ASP A 142 -9.20 -21.53 -9.80
N ILE A 143 -8.83 -20.76 -8.77
CA ILE A 143 -8.34 -21.30 -7.49
C ILE A 143 -9.42 -22.13 -6.81
N PHE A 144 -10.67 -21.65 -6.75
CA PHE A 144 -11.77 -22.37 -6.11
C PHE A 144 -12.15 -23.64 -6.86
N ASP A 145 -12.18 -23.58 -8.18
CA ASP A 145 -12.42 -24.73 -9.05
C ASP A 145 -11.32 -25.78 -8.89
N PHE A 146 -10.04 -25.36 -8.91
CA PHE A 146 -8.91 -26.27 -8.71
C PHE A 146 -8.96 -26.94 -7.32
N MET A 147 -9.20 -26.16 -6.26
CA MET A 147 -9.26 -26.68 -4.90
C MET A 147 -10.55 -27.47 -4.60
N ARG A 148 -11.52 -27.46 -5.51
CA ARG A 148 -12.83 -28.11 -5.37
C ARG A 148 -13.53 -27.67 -4.09
N ILE A 149 -13.61 -26.35 -3.87
CA ILE A 149 -14.23 -25.79 -2.67
C ILE A 149 -15.74 -25.97 -2.76
N ASP A 150 -16.22 -27.05 -2.16
CA ASP A 150 -17.63 -27.42 -2.05
C ASP A 150 -17.83 -28.21 -0.74
N GLN A 151 -19.07 -28.31 -0.28
CA GLN A 151 -19.46 -28.99 0.96
C GLN A 151 -19.07 -30.48 0.98
N ASN A 152 -18.82 -31.07 -0.19
CA ASN A 152 -18.43 -32.47 -0.33
C ASN A 152 -16.92 -32.73 -0.15
N TYR A 153 -16.07 -31.69 -0.22
CA TYR A 153 -14.61 -31.84 -0.18
C TYR A 153 -14.03 -31.18 1.07
N ARG A 154 -13.03 -31.82 1.69
CA ARG A 154 -12.35 -31.30 2.90
C ARG A 154 -11.20 -30.33 2.60
N ASN A 155 -11.04 -29.92 1.35
CA ASN A 155 -9.98 -29.02 0.94
C ASN A 155 -10.20 -27.62 1.54
N LYS A 156 -9.10 -26.93 1.85
CA LYS A 156 -9.11 -25.64 2.53
C LYS A 156 -8.16 -24.65 1.85
N ILE A 157 -8.49 -23.37 1.95
CA ILE A 157 -7.67 -22.27 1.45
C ILE A 157 -7.43 -21.29 2.60
N ILE A 158 -6.19 -20.87 2.74
CA ILE A 158 -5.78 -19.79 3.64
C ILE A 158 -5.19 -18.68 2.79
N PHE A 159 -5.93 -17.57 2.66
CA PHE A 159 -5.43 -16.36 2.03
C PHE A 159 -4.66 -15.54 3.05
N VAL A 160 -3.42 -15.19 2.73
CA VAL A 160 -2.54 -14.39 3.58
C VAL A 160 -2.18 -13.13 2.82
N GLY A 161 -2.34 -11.96 3.43
CA GLY A 161 -2.01 -10.71 2.75
C GLY A 161 -2.16 -9.47 3.59
N ASP A 162 -1.85 -8.33 2.97
CA ASP A 162 -1.91 -7.02 3.60
C ASP A 162 -3.09 -6.22 3.01
N PRO A 163 -4.14 -5.92 3.80
CA PRO A 163 -5.31 -5.23 3.30
C PRO A 163 -5.06 -3.75 2.98
N ALA A 164 -3.93 -3.16 3.38
CA ALA A 164 -3.56 -1.78 3.04
C ALA A 164 -2.69 -1.68 1.78
N GLN A 165 -2.20 -2.81 1.25
CA GLN A 165 -1.46 -2.81 -0.01
C GLN A 165 -2.38 -2.52 -1.22
N LEU A 166 -1.73 -2.28 -2.36
CA LEU A 166 -2.42 -2.13 -3.64
C LEU A 166 -3.22 -3.40 -3.98
N PRO A 167 -4.48 -3.23 -4.43
CA PRO A 167 -5.27 -4.32 -5.00
C PRO A 167 -4.69 -4.81 -6.33
N PRO A 168 -5.27 -5.87 -6.94
CA PRO A 168 -4.89 -6.28 -8.28
C PRO A 168 -5.01 -5.12 -9.28
N VAL A 169 -4.22 -5.16 -10.34
CA VAL A 169 -4.18 -4.07 -11.33
C VAL A 169 -5.57 -3.88 -11.94
N ASN A 170 -6.04 -2.63 -11.97
CA ASN A 170 -7.38 -2.22 -12.43
C ASN A 170 -8.55 -2.62 -11.48
N ASP A 171 -8.26 -3.10 -10.28
CA ASP A 171 -9.24 -3.33 -9.23
C ASP A 171 -9.18 -2.26 -8.13
N ASN A 172 -10.31 -2.06 -7.46
CA ASN A 172 -10.42 -1.15 -6.31
C ASN A 172 -10.34 -1.91 -4.97
N VAL A 173 -10.55 -3.22 -5.00
CA VAL A 173 -10.58 -4.10 -3.83
C VAL A 173 -9.66 -5.29 -4.09
N SER A 174 -9.30 -6.02 -3.03
CA SER A 174 -8.59 -7.30 -3.12
C SER A 174 -9.59 -8.44 -2.89
N PRO A 175 -10.17 -9.04 -3.93
CA PRO A 175 -11.23 -10.05 -3.81
C PRO A 175 -10.92 -11.18 -2.83
N ALA A 176 -9.70 -11.72 -2.87
CA ALA A 176 -9.27 -12.82 -2.00
C ALA A 176 -9.10 -12.44 -0.53
N LEU A 177 -8.98 -11.15 -0.21
CA LEU A 177 -8.87 -10.63 1.16
C LEU A 177 -10.17 -9.98 1.66
N ASP A 178 -11.24 -10.00 0.86
CA ASP A 178 -12.51 -9.36 1.18
C ASP A 178 -13.60 -10.40 1.46
N ARG A 179 -13.98 -10.52 2.74
CA ARG A 179 -14.99 -11.48 3.20
C ARG A 179 -16.37 -11.22 2.58
N GLU A 180 -16.76 -9.96 2.41
CA GLU A 180 -18.05 -9.62 1.83
C GLU A 180 -18.07 -9.94 0.33
N TYR A 181 -16.94 -9.71 -0.34
CA TYR A 181 -16.76 -10.09 -1.74
C TYR A 181 -16.90 -11.60 -1.95
N LEU A 182 -16.24 -12.42 -1.13
CA LEU A 182 -16.33 -13.88 -1.21
C LEU A 182 -17.75 -14.39 -0.92
N LEU A 183 -18.44 -13.80 0.05
CA LEU A 183 -19.80 -14.18 0.37
C LEU A 183 -20.79 -13.80 -0.73
N SER A 184 -20.68 -12.59 -1.27
CA SER A 184 -21.63 -12.07 -2.26
C SER A 184 -21.45 -12.66 -3.67
N ASN A 185 -20.20 -12.90 -4.10
CA ASN A 185 -19.92 -13.39 -5.45
C ASN A 185 -19.81 -14.92 -5.54
N TYR A 186 -19.37 -15.58 -4.46
CA TYR A 186 -19.13 -17.02 -4.45
C TYR A 186 -20.00 -17.80 -3.45
N LEU A 187 -20.79 -17.13 -2.60
CA LEU A 187 -21.54 -17.75 -1.50
C LEU A 187 -20.64 -18.52 -0.50
N LEU A 188 -19.35 -18.19 -0.47
CA LEU A 188 -18.37 -18.85 0.39
C LEU A 188 -18.19 -18.04 1.69
N LYS A 189 -18.44 -18.70 2.82
CA LYS A 189 -18.16 -18.13 4.14
C LYS A 189 -16.66 -18.25 4.44
N SER A 190 -16.10 -17.21 5.02
CA SER A 190 -14.73 -17.20 5.51
C SER A 190 -14.64 -16.81 6.98
N GLU A 191 -13.66 -17.40 7.66
CA GLU A 191 -13.14 -16.90 8.93
C GLU A 191 -12.00 -15.91 8.66
N GLU A 192 -11.80 -14.92 9.53
CA GLU A 192 -10.71 -13.96 9.36
C GLU A 192 -10.06 -13.54 10.67
N VAL A 193 -8.77 -13.22 10.60
CA VAL A 193 -7.98 -12.62 11.67
C VAL A 193 -7.06 -11.55 11.09
N THR A 194 -6.97 -10.41 11.78
CA THR A 194 -6.07 -9.32 11.41
C THR A 194 -4.95 -9.17 12.43
N LEU A 195 -3.71 -9.33 12.00
CA LEU A 195 -2.52 -9.00 12.78
C LEU A 195 -2.27 -7.49 12.72
N THR A 196 -2.38 -6.82 13.87
CA THR A 196 -2.28 -5.35 13.96
C THR A 196 -0.98 -4.87 14.60
N GLU A 197 -0.32 -5.71 15.39
CA GLU A 197 0.89 -5.40 16.15
C GLU A 197 2.12 -5.46 15.25
N ILE A 198 2.85 -4.34 15.12
CA ILE A 198 4.09 -4.28 14.35
C ILE A 198 5.22 -4.83 15.22
N ILE A 199 5.85 -5.91 14.78
CA ILE A 199 6.91 -6.63 15.52
C ILE A 199 8.30 -6.14 15.09
N ARG A 200 8.36 -5.28 14.07
CA ARG A 200 9.61 -4.74 13.56
C ARG A 200 10.31 -3.91 14.64
N GLN A 201 11.33 -4.48 15.25
CA GLN A 201 12.17 -3.81 16.24
C GLN A 201 13.15 -2.86 15.54
N ALA A 202 12.66 -1.70 15.13
CA ALA A 202 13.51 -0.55 14.87
C ALA A 202 12.98 0.59 15.73
N LYS A 203 13.34 0.60 17.02
CA LYS A 203 12.94 1.65 17.99
C LYS A 203 13.32 3.08 17.54
N GLN A 204 14.00 3.24 16.41
CA GLN A 204 14.47 4.50 15.84
C GLN A 204 14.01 4.77 14.39
N SER A 205 13.31 3.83 13.72
CA SER A 205 12.85 4.07 12.34
C SER A 205 11.50 4.79 12.33
N SER A 206 11.38 5.81 11.48
CA SER A 206 10.13 6.56 11.27
C SER A 206 9.21 5.91 10.22
N ILE A 207 9.73 5.04 9.35
CA ILE A 207 8.97 4.35 8.30
C ILE A 207 7.77 3.56 8.88
N PRO A 208 7.90 2.76 9.97
CA PRO A 208 6.76 2.10 10.60
C PRO A 208 5.68 3.09 11.08
N ASN A 209 6.07 4.22 11.66
CA ASN A 209 5.12 5.24 12.13
C ASN A 209 4.33 5.86 10.96
N TYR A 210 4.99 6.11 9.83
CA TYR A 210 4.30 6.57 8.63
C TYR A 210 3.36 5.52 8.06
N SER A 211 3.78 4.25 8.04
CA SER A 211 2.89 3.15 7.62
C SER A 211 1.65 3.03 8.51
N LEU A 212 1.80 3.26 9.82
CA LEU A 212 0.69 3.28 10.77
C LEU A 212 -0.28 4.44 10.49
N LYS A 213 0.22 5.66 10.25
CA LYS A 213 -0.64 6.79 9.88
C LYS A 213 -1.46 6.51 8.63
N LEU A 214 -0.82 6.03 7.56
CA LEU A 214 -1.50 5.70 6.31
C LEU A 214 -2.54 4.59 6.50
N ARG A 215 -2.21 3.58 7.30
CA ARG A 215 -3.13 2.52 7.67
C ARG A 215 -4.35 3.08 8.41
N THR A 216 -4.15 3.92 9.42
CA THR A 216 -5.26 4.54 10.17
C THR A 216 -6.16 5.36 9.24
N SER A 217 -5.58 6.10 8.28
CA SER A 217 -6.34 6.81 7.24
C SER A 217 -7.16 5.86 6.36
N LEU A 218 -6.60 4.72 5.98
CA LEU A 218 -7.30 3.69 5.19
C LEU A 218 -8.44 3.03 5.98
N GLU A 219 -8.21 2.64 7.23
CA GLU A 219 -9.21 2.04 8.11
C GLU A 219 -10.38 3.00 8.38
N ASN A 220 -10.10 4.30 8.55
CA ASN A 220 -11.12 5.32 8.80
C ASN A 220 -11.78 5.86 7.52
N GLY A 221 -11.29 5.48 6.32
CA GLY A 221 -11.75 6.05 5.05
C GLY A 221 -11.54 7.55 4.94
N LEU A 222 -10.49 8.09 5.58
CA LEU A 222 -10.22 9.53 5.67
C LEU A 222 -8.88 9.87 5.01
N PHE A 223 -8.94 10.60 3.89
CA PHE A 223 -7.79 10.85 3.00
C PHE A 223 -7.41 12.34 2.92
N ASN A 224 -7.45 13.03 4.06
CA ASN A 224 -7.19 14.46 4.19
C ASN A 224 -5.91 14.80 4.97
N GLU A 225 -5.10 13.82 5.35
CA GLU A 225 -3.82 14.04 6.04
C GLU A 225 -2.73 13.11 5.51
N PHE A 226 -1.67 13.70 4.96
CA PHE A 226 -0.50 12.99 4.46
C PHE A 226 0.72 13.89 4.66
N CYS A 227 1.59 13.52 5.59
CA CYS A 227 2.85 14.22 5.79
C CYS A 227 3.90 13.22 6.24
N LEU A 228 4.88 13.00 5.37
CA LEU A 228 6.07 12.21 5.65
C LEU A 228 7.18 13.19 6.01
N ALA A 229 7.26 13.68 7.24
CA ALA A 229 8.28 14.66 7.63
C ALA A 229 9.71 14.08 7.48
N PRO A 230 10.71 14.90 7.16
CA PRO A 230 12.11 14.47 7.16
C PRO A 230 12.51 13.85 8.50
N ASN A 231 13.30 12.79 8.47
CA ASN A 231 13.84 12.12 9.65
C ASN A 231 15.19 11.46 9.31
N ILE A 232 15.83 10.81 10.28
CA ILE A 232 17.13 10.14 10.10
C ILE A 232 17.08 9.13 8.94
N ASP A 233 15.97 8.41 8.81
CA ASP A 233 15.74 7.36 7.81
C ASP A 233 14.79 7.79 6.67
N VAL A 234 14.34 9.05 6.65
CA VAL A 234 13.42 9.60 5.65
C VAL A 234 13.96 10.90 5.10
N ILE A 235 14.48 10.85 3.87
CA ILE A 235 15.24 11.94 3.27
C ILE A 235 14.44 12.52 2.11
N HIS A 236 14.23 13.84 2.12
CA HIS A 236 13.50 14.53 1.06
C HIS A 236 14.45 15.10 0.02
N HIS A 237 14.09 14.90 -1.25
CA HIS A 237 14.76 15.48 -2.40
C HIS A 237 13.70 16.11 -3.31
N HIS A 238 14.03 17.28 -3.88
CA HIS A 238 13.12 17.96 -4.80
C HIS A 238 13.32 17.43 -6.22
N LEU A 239 14.59 17.21 -6.59
CA LEU A 239 14.99 16.69 -7.88
C LEU A 239 15.79 15.40 -7.72
N PHE A 240 15.80 14.60 -8.78
CA PHE A 240 16.70 13.45 -8.87
C PHE A 240 18.17 13.90 -8.73
N ASP A 241 18.51 15.08 -9.23
CA ASP A 241 19.85 15.68 -9.16
C ASP A 241 20.32 15.93 -7.72
N ASP A 242 19.41 16.05 -6.76
CA ASP A 242 19.75 16.25 -5.35
C ASP A 242 20.24 14.97 -4.68
N LEU A 243 20.06 13.83 -5.35
CA LEU A 243 20.45 12.54 -4.81
C LEU A 243 21.95 12.34 -5.00
N LYS A 244 22.71 12.59 -3.94
CA LYS A 244 24.15 12.28 -3.88
C LYS A 244 24.34 10.79 -3.69
N PHE A 245 24.23 10.01 -4.76
CA PHE A 245 24.42 8.57 -4.69
C PHE A 245 25.89 8.20 -4.92
N SER A 246 26.57 7.79 -3.86
CA SER A 246 27.70 6.87 -3.99
C SER A 246 27.12 5.48 -4.20
N GLU A 247 27.01 5.09 -5.47
CA GLU A 247 26.68 3.76 -6.00
C GLU A 247 25.22 3.27 -5.80
N MET A 248 24.55 2.99 -6.92
CA MET A 248 23.33 2.17 -6.96
C MET A 248 23.75 0.70 -6.87
N ASP A 249 23.38 0.01 -5.80
CA ASP A 249 23.71 -1.40 -5.57
C ASP A 249 22.47 -2.31 -5.67
N GLU A 250 22.63 -3.60 -5.39
CA GLU A 250 21.52 -4.56 -5.43
C GLU A 250 20.41 -4.26 -4.40
N ASP A 251 20.78 -3.57 -3.32
CA ASP A 251 19.95 -3.26 -2.15
C ASP A 251 19.15 -1.96 -2.29
N ARG A 252 19.27 -1.27 -3.44
CA ARG A 252 18.53 -0.04 -3.75
C ARG A 252 17.57 -0.19 -4.93
N ILE A 253 16.41 0.47 -4.85
CA ILE A 253 15.42 0.52 -5.93
C ILE A 253 14.71 1.87 -5.99
N ALA A 254 14.41 2.34 -7.21
CA ALA A 254 13.46 3.44 -7.41
C ALA A 254 12.06 2.92 -7.71
N VAL A 255 11.06 3.50 -7.07
CA VAL A 255 9.64 3.15 -7.18
C VAL A 255 8.86 4.35 -7.68
N SER A 256 8.11 4.15 -8.76
CA SER A 256 7.28 5.19 -9.36
C SER A 256 5.85 4.73 -9.62
N PHE A 257 4.96 5.69 -9.90
CA PHE A 257 3.57 5.37 -10.21
C PHE A 257 3.40 4.80 -11.63
N THR A 258 4.03 5.42 -12.63
CA THR A 258 3.87 5.08 -14.04
C THR A 258 5.10 4.39 -14.63
N ASN A 259 4.91 3.56 -15.67
CA ASN A 259 6.01 2.96 -16.43
C ASN A 259 6.88 4.02 -17.13
N LYS A 260 6.26 5.12 -17.61
CA LYS A 260 6.96 6.26 -18.19
C LYS A 260 7.96 6.85 -17.21
N ARG A 261 7.56 7.02 -15.95
CA ARG A 261 8.44 7.50 -14.88
C ARG A 261 9.51 6.48 -14.49
N SER A 262 9.18 5.19 -14.46
CA SER A 262 10.19 4.14 -14.24
C SER A 262 11.25 4.15 -15.35
N LEU A 263 10.84 4.32 -16.61
CA LEU A 263 11.76 4.43 -17.75
C LEU A 263 12.66 5.68 -17.60
N TYR A 264 12.08 6.81 -17.21
CA TYR A 264 12.83 8.03 -16.94
C TYR A 264 13.94 7.81 -15.90
N TYR A 265 13.61 7.23 -14.74
CA TYR A 265 14.62 6.95 -13.71
C TYR A 265 15.64 5.91 -14.16
N ASN A 266 15.23 4.84 -14.84
CA ASN A 266 16.18 3.88 -15.38
C ASN A 266 17.21 4.55 -16.28
N LYS A 267 16.80 5.43 -17.20
CA LYS A 267 17.72 6.18 -18.07
C LYS A 267 18.67 7.08 -17.29
N ARG A 268 18.15 7.85 -16.32
CA ARG A 268 18.97 8.77 -15.53
C ARG A 268 19.96 8.05 -14.61
N ILE A 269 19.50 7.03 -13.89
CA ILE A 269 20.35 6.19 -13.03
C ILE A 269 21.51 5.60 -13.85
N ARG A 270 21.21 5.01 -15.01
CA ARG A 270 22.23 4.45 -15.90
C ARG A 270 23.28 5.47 -16.30
N LYS A 271 22.83 6.63 -16.79
CA LYS A 271 23.73 7.64 -17.36
C LYS A 271 24.53 8.41 -16.31
N GLU A 272 23.86 8.85 -15.25
CA GLU A 272 24.38 9.84 -14.32
C GLU A 272 25.00 9.22 -13.07
N ILE A 273 24.51 8.06 -12.63
CA ILE A 273 25.05 7.37 -11.44
C ILE A 273 26.03 6.27 -11.85
N LEU A 274 25.64 5.44 -12.83
CA LEU A 274 26.45 4.29 -13.25
C LEU A 274 27.41 4.62 -14.40
N GLY A 275 27.34 5.83 -14.96
CA GLY A 275 28.26 6.31 -15.98
C GLY A 275 28.08 5.68 -17.37
N PHE A 276 27.01 4.93 -17.61
CA PHE A 276 26.74 4.31 -18.90
C PHE A 276 26.40 5.37 -19.96
N GLN A 277 27.24 5.47 -20.99
CA GLN A 277 27.08 6.48 -22.05
C GLN A 277 26.19 6.03 -23.23
N SER A 278 25.89 4.72 -23.32
CA SER A 278 25.08 4.13 -24.38
C SER A 278 23.69 3.74 -23.91
N ASP A 279 22.72 3.90 -24.79
CA ASP A 279 21.36 3.36 -24.62
C ASP A 279 21.31 1.83 -24.78
N GLU A 280 22.35 1.24 -25.37
CA GLU A 280 22.52 -0.21 -25.47
C GLU A 280 22.76 -0.84 -24.09
N ILE A 281 22.36 -2.11 -23.98
CA ILE A 281 22.63 -2.96 -22.82
C ILE A 281 24.15 -3.18 -22.65
N GLN A 282 24.62 -3.18 -21.41
CA GLN A 282 26.03 -3.34 -21.05
C GLN A 282 26.25 -4.41 -19.97
N ASN A 283 27.50 -4.87 -19.83
CA ASN A 283 27.87 -5.82 -18.77
C ASN A 283 27.71 -5.16 -17.39
N GLY A 284 27.29 -5.94 -16.41
CA GLY A 284 27.00 -5.50 -15.05
C GLY A 284 25.60 -4.91 -14.86
N GLU A 285 24.79 -4.80 -15.92
CA GLU A 285 23.49 -4.14 -15.81
C GLU A 285 22.42 -5.00 -15.12
N LYS A 286 21.61 -4.35 -14.29
CA LYS A 286 20.43 -4.94 -13.66
C LYS A 286 19.23 -4.83 -14.59
N LEU A 287 18.63 -5.96 -14.91
CA LEU A 287 17.43 -6.07 -15.73
C LEU A 287 16.25 -6.60 -14.92
N LEU A 288 15.05 -6.27 -15.40
CA LEU A 288 13.77 -6.75 -14.94
C LEU A 288 13.13 -7.61 -16.02
N ILE A 289 12.76 -8.84 -15.67
CA ILE A 289 11.95 -9.71 -16.51
C ILE A 289 10.50 -9.21 -16.49
N ILE A 290 9.92 -8.98 -17.67
CA ILE A 290 8.55 -8.43 -17.79
C ILE A 290 7.51 -9.45 -18.25
N HIS A 291 7.93 -10.66 -18.60
CA HIS A 291 7.06 -11.74 -19.05
C HIS A 291 7.53 -13.09 -18.49
N ASN A 292 6.60 -13.97 -18.12
CA ASN A 292 6.94 -15.30 -17.64
C ASN A 292 7.64 -16.11 -18.74
N ASN A 293 8.78 -16.70 -18.40
CA ASN A 293 9.58 -17.54 -19.28
C ASN A 293 9.80 -18.90 -18.61
N ARG A 294 9.15 -19.93 -19.16
CA ARG A 294 9.18 -21.28 -18.58
C ARG A 294 10.49 -22.01 -18.85
N LYS A 295 11.10 -21.80 -20.02
CA LYS A 295 12.37 -22.43 -20.42
C LYS A 295 13.46 -22.17 -19.38
N TYR A 296 13.55 -20.93 -18.90
CA TYR A 296 14.55 -20.51 -17.92
C TYR A 296 14.01 -20.39 -16.49
N LYS A 297 12.72 -20.69 -16.26
CA LYS A 297 12.03 -20.52 -14.97
C LYS A 297 12.21 -19.11 -14.38
N LEU A 298 12.15 -18.11 -15.25
CA LEU A 298 12.18 -16.69 -14.88
C LEU A 298 10.78 -16.12 -15.02
N PHE A 299 10.32 -15.37 -14.02
CA PHE A 299 8.95 -14.88 -13.95
C PHE A 299 8.92 -13.36 -14.05
N ASN A 300 7.77 -12.82 -14.47
CA ASN A 300 7.53 -11.38 -14.47
C ASN A 300 7.77 -10.80 -13.06
N GLY A 301 8.66 -9.80 -12.97
CA GLY A 301 9.09 -9.22 -11.70
C GLY A 301 10.46 -9.69 -11.21
N ASP A 302 11.04 -10.73 -11.82
CA ASP A 302 12.38 -11.19 -11.44
C ASP A 302 13.47 -10.23 -11.94
N PHE A 303 14.48 -10.03 -11.10
CA PHE A 303 15.69 -9.29 -11.46
C PHE A 303 16.79 -10.25 -11.87
N VAL A 304 17.51 -9.86 -12.92
CA VAL A 304 18.69 -10.59 -13.41
C VAL A 304 19.82 -9.58 -13.65
N THR A 305 21.07 -10.03 -13.48
CA THR A 305 22.26 -9.22 -13.74
C THR A 305 22.93 -9.72 -15.00
N VAL A 306 23.33 -8.82 -15.90
CA VAL A 306 24.03 -9.16 -17.13
C VAL A 306 25.51 -9.38 -16.81
N ASN A 307 26.00 -10.61 -16.97
CA ASN A 307 27.41 -10.90 -16.74
C ASN A 307 28.25 -10.69 -18.01
N GLU A 308 27.73 -11.14 -19.14
CA GLU A 308 28.42 -11.07 -20.42
C GLU A 308 27.40 -10.89 -21.55
N ILE A 309 27.64 -9.95 -22.45
CA ILE A 309 26.90 -9.78 -23.70
C ILE A 309 27.74 -10.33 -24.84
N PHE A 310 27.09 -10.90 -25.85
CA PHE A 310 27.72 -11.33 -27.10
C PHE A 310 27.32 -10.37 -28.24
N PRO A 311 28.02 -9.25 -28.46
CA PRO A 311 27.60 -8.22 -29.43
C PRO A 311 27.48 -8.74 -30.87
N GLU A 312 28.29 -9.73 -31.22
CA GLU A 312 28.25 -10.42 -32.52
C GLU A 312 26.97 -11.21 -32.76
N SER A 313 26.18 -11.47 -31.72
CA SER A 313 24.90 -12.18 -31.78
C SER A 313 23.70 -11.26 -31.99
N ASN A 314 23.92 -9.96 -32.20
CA ASN A 314 22.84 -9.00 -32.38
C ASN A 314 22.09 -9.26 -33.70
N GLU A 315 20.77 -9.41 -33.60
CA GLU A 315 19.91 -9.84 -34.71
C GLU A 315 18.70 -8.92 -34.84
N TYR A 316 18.45 -8.45 -36.07
CA TYR A 316 17.28 -7.65 -36.42
C TYR A 316 16.41 -8.40 -37.41
N HIS A 317 15.16 -8.63 -37.02
CA HIS A 317 14.19 -9.35 -37.85
C HIS A 317 12.94 -8.50 -38.06
N SER A 318 12.35 -8.57 -39.24
CA SER A 318 11.01 -8.04 -39.48
C SER A 318 10.07 -9.10 -40.04
N ILE A 319 8.80 -9.00 -39.66
CA ILE A 319 7.75 -9.89 -40.14
C ILE A 319 6.49 -9.09 -40.44
N LYS A 320 5.90 -9.39 -41.61
CA LYS A 320 4.63 -8.81 -42.04
C LYS A 320 3.52 -9.81 -41.79
N LEU A 321 2.51 -9.42 -41.00
CA LEU A 321 1.30 -10.22 -40.79
C LEU A 321 0.39 -10.17 -42.03
N ARG A 322 -0.65 -11.03 -42.07
CA ARG A 322 -1.60 -11.04 -43.20
C ARG A 322 -2.41 -9.76 -43.29
N THR A 323 -2.63 -9.07 -42.17
CA THR A 323 -3.19 -7.71 -42.10
C THR A 323 -2.40 -6.67 -42.90
N GLY A 324 -1.15 -6.98 -43.25
CA GLY A 324 -0.23 -6.06 -43.91
C GLY A 324 0.59 -5.21 -42.94
N GLU A 325 0.38 -5.33 -41.63
CA GLU A 325 1.19 -4.67 -40.60
C GLU A 325 2.56 -5.34 -40.49
N GLU A 326 3.62 -4.55 -40.39
CA GLU A 326 4.99 -5.01 -40.21
C GLU A 326 5.45 -4.79 -38.77
N PHE A 327 6.03 -5.84 -38.18
CA PHE A 327 6.58 -5.84 -36.83
C PHE A 327 8.08 -6.11 -36.91
N LYS A 328 8.84 -5.44 -36.03
CA LYS A 328 10.31 -5.56 -35.96
C LYS A 328 10.70 -6.09 -34.60
N PHE A 329 11.71 -6.95 -34.57
CA PHE A 329 12.22 -7.57 -33.35
C PHE A 329 13.75 -7.49 -33.33
N GLU A 330 14.28 -7.14 -32.17
CA GLU A 330 15.71 -7.03 -31.92
C GLU A 330 16.10 -8.01 -30.81
N PHE A 331 17.11 -8.83 -31.10
CA PHE A 331 17.57 -9.86 -30.19
C PHE A 331 19.07 -9.78 -29.97
N ILE A 332 19.50 -10.12 -28.76
CA ILE A 332 20.92 -10.30 -28.43
C ILE A 332 21.08 -11.48 -27.47
N ARG A 333 22.20 -12.20 -27.55
CA ARG A 333 22.54 -13.22 -26.55
C ARG A 333 23.33 -12.60 -25.41
N ALA A 334 23.06 -13.05 -24.19
CA ALA A 334 23.81 -12.68 -23.01
C ALA A 334 23.85 -13.84 -21.99
N LYS A 335 24.92 -13.88 -21.19
CA LYS A 335 24.93 -14.60 -19.91
C LYS A 335 24.34 -13.72 -18.84
N ILE A 336 23.32 -14.24 -18.17
CA ILE A 336 22.64 -13.55 -17.07
C ILE A 336 22.74 -14.37 -15.79
N ALA A 337 22.95 -13.69 -14.68
CA ALA A 337 22.96 -14.25 -13.34
C ALA A 337 21.68 -13.87 -12.58
N PHE A 338 21.15 -14.83 -11.81
CA PHE A 338 19.96 -14.63 -10.98
C PHE A 338 19.90 -15.66 -9.85
N LEU A 339 19.02 -15.42 -8.88
CA LEU A 339 18.72 -16.40 -7.83
C LEU A 339 17.62 -17.35 -8.30
N ASN A 340 17.94 -18.63 -8.40
CA ASN A 340 16.96 -19.65 -8.81
C ASN A 340 15.91 -19.93 -7.73
N GLU A 341 14.99 -20.87 -7.99
CA GLU A 341 13.91 -21.29 -7.08
C GLU A 341 14.44 -21.81 -5.72
N LEU A 342 15.67 -22.33 -5.70
CA LEU A 342 16.36 -22.83 -4.49
C LEU A 342 17.22 -21.74 -3.83
N ASN A 343 17.09 -20.49 -4.28
CA ASN A 343 17.82 -19.33 -3.80
C ASN A 343 19.35 -19.48 -3.92
N GLN A 344 19.78 -20.20 -4.96
CA GLN A 344 21.18 -20.36 -5.35
C GLN A 344 21.45 -19.48 -6.57
N TYR A 345 22.65 -18.92 -6.63
CA TYR A 345 23.09 -18.20 -7.82
C TYR A 345 23.14 -19.18 -9.00
N ALA A 346 22.41 -18.84 -10.05
CA ALA A 346 22.41 -19.53 -11.32
C ALA A 346 22.84 -18.56 -12.42
N GLU A 347 23.62 -19.06 -13.36
CA GLU A 347 24.00 -18.35 -14.57
C GLU A 347 23.50 -19.15 -15.77
N ILE A 348 22.89 -18.46 -16.73
CA ILE A 348 22.43 -19.05 -17.98
C ILE A 348 22.81 -18.17 -19.16
N GLU A 349 23.08 -18.78 -20.31
CA GLU A 349 23.07 -18.08 -21.59
C GLU A 349 21.64 -18.06 -22.14
N ALA A 350 21.13 -16.87 -22.48
CA ALA A 350 19.80 -16.70 -23.02
C ALA A 350 19.77 -15.63 -24.12
N LYS A 351 18.79 -15.77 -25.03
CA LYS A 351 18.44 -14.73 -26.00
C LYS A 351 17.51 -13.72 -25.32
N LEU A 352 17.85 -12.45 -25.39
CA LEU A 352 17.09 -11.32 -24.84
C LEU A 352 16.34 -10.61 -25.97
N LEU A 353 15.11 -10.20 -25.73
CA LEU A 353 14.30 -9.38 -26.63
C LEU A 353 14.37 -7.92 -26.20
N LEU A 354 14.93 -7.05 -27.05
CA LEU A 354 15.23 -5.66 -26.69
C LEU A 354 14.07 -4.68 -26.96
N ASN A 355 13.01 -5.10 -27.64
CA ASN A 355 11.86 -4.27 -28.02
C ASN A 355 11.28 -3.41 -26.88
N ASN A 356 11.24 -3.94 -25.66
CA ASN A 356 10.67 -3.22 -24.52
C ASN A 356 11.72 -2.54 -23.62
N LEU A 357 13.02 -2.71 -23.91
CA LEU A 357 14.12 -2.25 -23.05
C LEU A 357 14.04 -0.74 -22.75
N LEU A 358 13.74 0.04 -23.79
CA LEU A 358 13.64 1.50 -23.75
C LEU A 358 12.21 2.03 -23.96
N SER A 359 11.19 1.18 -23.72
CA SER A 359 9.77 1.51 -23.92
C SER A 359 9.04 1.68 -22.58
N ASP A 360 8.01 2.52 -22.54
CA ASP A 360 7.09 2.67 -21.41
C ASP A 360 5.88 1.71 -21.48
N GLU A 361 5.74 0.94 -22.56
CA GLU A 361 4.73 -0.10 -22.73
C GLU A 361 4.90 -1.23 -21.69
N ARG A 362 3.82 -1.89 -21.25
CA ARG A 362 3.93 -2.94 -20.20
C ARG A 362 4.73 -4.16 -20.65
N GLY A 363 4.70 -4.45 -21.94
CA GLY A 363 5.33 -5.56 -22.65
C GLY A 363 4.87 -5.54 -24.11
N LEU A 364 5.03 -6.65 -24.82
CA LEU A 364 4.50 -6.79 -26.18
C LEU A 364 2.96 -6.80 -26.20
N LYS A 365 2.37 -6.06 -27.14
CA LYS A 365 0.92 -6.11 -27.46
C LYS A 365 0.56 -7.46 -28.07
N ILE A 366 -0.73 -7.80 -28.07
CA ILE A 366 -1.23 -9.10 -28.58
C ILE A 366 -0.72 -9.39 -30.01
N LYS A 367 -0.82 -8.42 -30.93
CA LYS A 367 -0.34 -8.57 -32.30
C LYS A 367 1.19 -8.76 -32.38
N GLU A 368 1.94 -8.09 -31.51
CA GLU A 368 3.39 -8.26 -31.42
C GLU A 368 3.76 -9.65 -30.89
N GLN A 369 3.02 -10.19 -29.93
CA GLN A 369 3.21 -11.56 -29.44
C GLN A 369 2.89 -12.60 -30.52
N ILE A 370 1.81 -12.40 -31.29
CA ILE A 370 1.48 -13.23 -32.46
C ILE A 370 2.60 -13.16 -33.50
N ALA A 371 3.08 -11.96 -33.81
CA ALA A 371 4.17 -11.75 -34.75
C ALA A 371 5.48 -12.41 -34.27
N LEU A 372 5.80 -12.35 -32.97
CA LEU A 372 6.95 -13.03 -32.38
C LEU A 372 6.84 -14.55 -32.52
N ARG A 373 5.66 -15.12 -32.26
CA ARG A 373 5.42 -16.57 -32.49
C ARG A 373 5.66 -16.94 -33.96
N ILE A 374 5.03 -16.23 -34.90
CA ILE A 374 5.15 -16.55 -36.32
C ILE A 374 6.60 -16.34 -36.81
N LEU A 375 7.31 -15.35 -36.26
CA LEU A 375 8.73 -15.15 -36.52
C LEU A 375 9.54 -16.37 -36.07
N ALA A 376 9.34 -16.84 -34.84
CA ALA A 376 10.02 -18.01 -34.31
C ALA A 376 9.74 -19.26 -35.17
N GLU A 377 8.48 -19.49 -35.56
CA GLU A 377 8.08 -20.57 -36.47
C GLU A 377 8.87 -20.53 -37.79
N ARG A 378 9.04 -19.33 -38.36
CA ARG A 378 9.73 -19.11 -39.63
C ARG A 378 11.25 -19.29 -39.51
N LEU A 379 11.86 -18.76 -38.46
CA LEU A 379 13.32 -18.81 -38.28
C LEU A 379 13.79 -20.23 -37.91
N GLU A 380 13.01 -20.98 -37.13
CA GLU A 380 13.40 -22.30 -36.64
C GLU A 380 12.74 -23.46 -37.42
N GLY A 381 11.90 -23.17 -38.41
CA GLY A 381 11.35 -24.17 -39.32
C GLY A 381 10.35 -25.12 -38.67
N PHE A 382 9.47 -24.61 -37.81
CA PHE A 382 8.35 -25.37 -37.24
C PHE A 382 7.06 -24.58 -37.38
N TYR A 383 6.01 -25.17 -37.93
CA TYR A 383 4.76 -24.46 -38.23
C TYR A 383 3.59 -25.08 -37.48
N LYS A 384 2.66 -24.24 -37.04
CA LYS A 384 1.43 -24.73 -36.41
C LYS A 384 0.66 -25.64 -37.40
N PRO A 385 0.30 -26.87 -37.00
CA PRO A 385 -0.50 -27.76 -37.85
C PRO A 385 -1.88 -27.14 -38.08
N LYS A 386 -2.35 -27.17 -39.33
CA LYS A 386 -3.70 -26.67 -39.67
C LYS A 386 -4.70 -27.80 -39.58
N ARG A 387 -5.71 -27.67 -38.71
CA ARG A 387 -6.74 -28.70 -38.51
C ARG A 387 -7.39 -29.20 -39.80
N LYS A 388 -7.63 -28.29 -40.77
CA LYS A 388 -8.17 -28.63 -42.10
C LYS A 388 -7.34 -29.66 -42.90
N ASN A 389 -6.05 -29.77 -42.61
CA ASN A 389 -5.16 -30.75 -43.24
C ASN A 389 -5.36 -32.18 -42.69
N TYR A 390 -6.06 -32.33 -41.55
CA TYR A 390 -6.26 -33.60 -40.85
C TYR A 390 -7.72 -34.06 -40.90
N LYS A 391 -8.40 -33.91 -42.06
CA LYS A 391 -9.83 -34.21 -42.30
C LYS A 391 -10.35 -35.43 -41.51
N ASN A 392 -10.93 -35.18 -40.33
CA ASN A 392 -11.48 -36.16 -39.36
C ASN A 392 -10.48 -37.05 -38.57
N ASN A 393 -9.17 -36.89 -38.72
CA ASN A 393 -8.16 -37.60 -37.92
C ASN A 393 -7.69 -36.76 -36.72
N PHE A 394 -8.58 -36.62 -35.73
CA PHE A 394 -8.29 -35.85 -34.51
C PHE A 394 -7.07 -36.38 -33.72
N PRO A 395 -6.85 -37.72 -33.58
CA PRO A 395 -5.66 -38.23 -32.91
C PRO A 395 -4.34 -37.82 -33.58
N GLU A 396 -4.28 -37.82 -34.92
CA GLU A 396 -3.08 -37.41 -35.65
C GLU A 396 -2.83 -35.90 -35.56
N TYR A 397 -3.91 -35.09 -35.65
CA TYR A 397 -3.82 -33.65 -35.40
C TYR A 397 -3.28 -33.35 -34.01
N LYS A 398 -3.79 -34.04 -32.97
CA LYS A 398 -3.34 -33.89 -31.59
C LYS A 398 -1.84 -34.18 -31.45
N ARG A 399 -1.36 -35.29 -32.02
CA ARG A 399 0.08 -35.63 -32.01
C ARG A 399 0.94 -34.60 -32.75
N ALA A 400 0.47 -34.09 -33.89
CA ALA A 400 1.18 -33.06 -34.62
C ALA A 400 1.24 -31.75 -33.81
N LEU A 401 0.17 -31.42 -33.10
CA LEU A 401 0.10 -30.25 -32.24
C LEU A 401 1.03 -30.38 -31.03
N GLU A 402 1.03 -31.53 -30.35
CA GLU A 402 1.96 -31.81 -29.24
C GLU A 402 3.43 -31.61 -29.66
N LYS A 403 3.82 -32.13 -30.83
CA LYS A 403 5.17 -31.92 -31.39
C LYS A 403 5.47 -30.44 -31.69
N TYR A 404 4.49 -29.71 -32.22
CA TYR A 404 4.64 -28.28 -32.48
C TYR A 404 4.85 -27.51 -31.17
N LEU A 405 4.08 -27.83 -30.13
CA LEU A 405 4.16 -27.19 -28.82
C LEU A 405 5.46 -27.49 -28.09
N GLU A 406 5.97 -28.72 -28.20
CA GLU A 406 7.29 -29.09 -27.71
C GLU A 406 8.39 -28.24 -28.37
N LYS A 407 8.32 -28.05 -29.70
CA LYS A 407 9.25 -27.18 -30.42
C LYS A 407 9.12 -25.72 -30.00
N LEU A 408 7.89 -25.21 -29.91
CA LEU A 408 7.61 -23.85 -29.46
C LEU A 408 8.11 -23.60 -28.03
N GLY A 409 7.97 -24.58 -27.13
CA GLY A 409 8.49 -24.51 -25.76
C GLY A 409 10.02 -24.51 -25.67
N ASN A 410 10.71 -25.04 -26.68
CA ASN A 410 12.18 -25.06 -26.75
C ASN A 410 12.78 -23.92 -27.58
N SER A 411 11.95 -23.24 -28.40
CA SER A 411 12.35 -22.17 -29.31
C SER A 411 13.16 -21.07 -28.59
N GLU A 412 14.25 -20.64 -29.21
CA GLU A 412 15.07 -19.55 -28.69
C GLU A 412 14.44 -18.18 -28.93
N TYR A 413 13.74 -18.00 -30.05
CA TYR A 413 13.10 -16.72 -30.38
C TYR A 413 11.79 -16.53 -29.63
N PHE A 414 10.93 -17.55 -29.56
CA PHE A 414 9.67 -17.44 -28.83
C PHE A 414 9.90 -17.31 -27.32
N ASN A 415 10.88 -18.04 -26.78
CA ASN A 415 11.28 -17.96 -25.38
C ASN A 415 12.45 -16.98 -25.16
N ALA A 416 12.63 -15.99 -26.04
CA ALA A 416 13.53 -14.90 -25.75
C ALA A 416 13.03 -14.14 -24.52
N LEU A 417 13.94 -13.78 -23.60
CA LEU A 417 13.59 -13.08 -22.38
C LEU A 417 13.18 -11.65 -22.71
N GLN A 418 11.92 -11.31 -22.41
CA GLN A 418 11.44 -9.94 -22.51
C GLN A 418 11.91 -9.15 -21.28
N ILE A 419 12.63 -8.06 -21.52
CA ILE A 419 13.36 -7.35 -20.48
C ILE A 419 13.08 -5.84 -20.47
N LYS A 420 13.34 -5.23 -19.31
CA LYS A 420 13.55 -3.80 -19.10
C LYS A 420 14.75 -3.58 -18.18
N PHE A 421 15.24 -2.35 -18.09
CA PHE A 421 16.15 -1.99 -17.00
C PHE A 421 15.46 -2.10 -15.63
N GLY A 422 16.20 -2.59 -14.64
CA GLY A 422 15.70 -2.97 -13.32
C GLY A 422 16.12 -2.06 -12.17
N TYR A 423 16.59 -0.84 -12.44
CA TYR A 423 16.97 0.13 -11.41
C TYR A 423 15.76 0.89 -10.84
N ALA A 424 14.73 1.07 -11.69
CA ALA A 424 13.46 1.68 -11.32
C ALA A 424 12.29 0.82 -11.81
N VAL A 425 11.27 0.68 -10.97
CA VAL A 425 10.07 -0.12 -11.26
C VAL A 425 8.81 0.61 -10.82
N THR A 426 7.65 0.17 -11.31
CA THR A 426 6.38 0.67 -10.79
C THR A 426 6.08 0.06 -9.42
N CYS A 427 5.31 0.75 -8.58
CA CYS A 427 4.94 0.25 -7.25
C CYS A 427 4.27 -1.15 -7.28
N HIS A 428 3.41 -1.42 -8.28
CA HIS A 428 2.83 -2.76 -8.48
C HIS A 428 3.91 -3.83 -8.70
N LYS A 429 4.96 -3.54 -9.47
CA LYS A 429 6.08 -4.47 -9.68
C LYS A 429 7.02 -4.57 -8.48
N ALA A 430 6.95 -3.61 -7.55
CA ALA A 430 7.68 -3.65 -6.30
C ALA A 430 6.98 -4.48 -5.20
N GLN A 431 5.69 -4.86 -5.39
CA GLN A 431 4.96 -5.71 -4.45
C GLN A 431 5.66 -7.05 -4.21
N GLY A 432 5.57 -7.55 -2.99
CA GLY A 432 6.35 -8.71 -2.52
C GLY A 432 7.87 -8.44 -2.42
N GLY A 433 8.35 -7.23 -2.75
CA GLY A 433 9.74 -6.84 -2.60
C GLY A 433 10.06 -6.10 -1.31
N GLU A 434 11.32 -6.13 -0.92
CA GLU A 434 11.90 -5.40 0.21
C GLU A 434 13.36 -5.08 -0.16
N TRP A 435 13.80 -3.86 0.13
CA TRP A 435 15.13 -3.32 -0.18
C TRP A 435 15.60 -2.43 0.96
N LYS A 436 16.91 -2.29 1.15
CA LYS A 436 17.47 -1.39 2.18
C LYS A 436 17.09 0.04 1.90
N ASP A 437 17.33 0.47 0.67
CA ASP A 437 17.09 1.84 0.24
C ASP A 437 16.02 1.89 -0.83
N VAL A 438 14.98 2.69 -0.60
CA VAL A 438 13.91 2.88 -1.58
C VAL A 438 13.74 4.36 -1.89
N ILE A 439 13.79 4.68 -3.17
CA ILE A 439 13.48 6.01 -3.68
C ILE A 439 12.04 6.00 -4.18
N VAL A 440 11.18 6.86 -3.66
CA VAL A 440 9.76 6.94 -4.05
C VAL A 440 9.49 8.28 -4.70
N ASP A 441 9.08 8.24 -5.97
CA ASP A 441 8.59 9.43 -6.68
C ASP A 441 7.06 9.48 -6.67
N PHE A 442 6.53 10.52 -6.04
CA PHE A 442 5.10 10.77 -5.88
C PHE A 442 4.46 11.56 -7.03
N ASN A 443 5.15 11.73 -8.16
CA ASN A 443 4.56 12.37 -9.35
C ASN A 443 3.53 11.50 -10.07
N ASP A 444 2.86 12.11 -11.05
CA ASP A 444 1.93 11.50 -12.02
C ASP A 444 0.56 11.10 -11.45
N PHE A 445 0.24 11.43 -10.19
CA PHE A 445 -1.11 11.25 -9.66
C PHE A 445 -2.06 12.35 -10.10
N ARG A 446 -3.29 11.96 -10.46
CA ARG A 446 -4.39 12.91 -10.72
C ARG A 446 -4.99 13.47 -9.43
N SER A 447 -4.90 12.72 -8.33
CA SER A 447 -5.46 13.08 -7.04
C SER A 447 -4.69 12.36 -5.95
N TYR A 448 -4.37 13.10 -4.89
CA TYR A 448 -3.66 12.62 -3.71
C TYR A 448 -4.60 12.36 -2.51
N THR A 449 -5.89 12.66 -2.65
CA THR A 449 -6.90 12.64 -1.57
C THR A 449 -7.95 11.55 -1.82
N ASN A 450 -7.47 10.33 -2.04
CA ASN A 450 -8.28 9.15 -2.28
C ASN A 450 -7.59 7.88 -1.76
N GLU A 451 -8.38 6.83 -1.57
CA GLU A 451 -7.92 5.55 -1.04
C GLU A 451 -6.77 4.94 -1.86
N PHE A 452 -6.87 4.99 -3.18
CA PHE A 452 -5.88 4.41 -4.08
C PHE A 452 -4.49 5.03 -3.87
N PHE A 453 -4.41 6.36 -3.73
CA PHE A 453 -3.14 7.04 -3.43
C PHE A 453 -2.55 6.58 -2.10
N TYR A 454 -3.37 6.47 -1.04
CA TYR A 454 -2.88 6.05 0.28
C TYR A 454 -2.41 4.59 0.28
N ARG A 455 -3.12 3.69 -0.42
CA ARG A 455 -2.67 2.30 -0.65
C ARG A 455 -1.37 2.25 -1.44
N TRP A 456 -1.26 3.08 -2.48
CA TRP A 456 -0.04 3.17 -3.29
C TRP A 456 1.14 3.64 -2.44
N ALA A 457 0.96 4.72 -1.68
CA ALA A 457 1.98 5.29 -0.82
C ALA A 457 2.40 4.29 0.26
N TYR A 458 1.43 3.67 0.94
CA TYR A 458 1.68 2.62 1.91
C TYR A 458 2.49 1.47 1.30
N THR A 459 2.09 1.00 0.11
CA THR A 459 2.80 -0.08 -0.58
C THR A 459 4.24 0.32 -0.91
N ALA A 460 4.44 1.53 -1.44
CA ALA A 460 5.75 2.04 -1.84
C ALA A 460 6.70 2.23 -0.64
N ILE A 461 6.26 2.91 0.42
CA ILE A 461 7.12 3.20 1.58
C ILE A 461 7.45 1.94 2.37
N THR A 462 6.54 0.96 2.41
CA THR A 462 6.78 -0.31 3.12
C THR A 462 7.73 -1.25 2.38
N ARG A 463 8.20 -0.89 1.19
CA ARG A 463 9.29 -1.61 0.52
C ARG A 463 10.65 -1.31 1.15
N ALA A 464 10.78 -0.17 1.85
CA ALA A 464 12.02 0.27 2.47
C ALA A 464 12.26 -0.45 3.80
N SER A 465 13.46 -1.04 3.92
CA SER A 465 13.90 -1.62 5.17
C SER A 465 14.65 -0.61 6.02
N ASP A 466 15.55 0.18 5.44
CA ASP A 466 16.50 1.00 6.18
C ASP A 466 16.28 2.48 5.90
N ASN A 467 16.38 2.91 4.63
CA ASN A 467 16.24 4.32 4.25
C ASN A 467 15.16 4.52 3.17
N LEU A 468 14.39 5.59 3.32
CA LEU A 468 13.36 6.02 2.39
C LEU A 468 13.69 7.42 1.84
N TYR A 469 13.93 7.48 0.53
CA TYR A 469 14.19 8.74 -0.18
C TYR A 469 12.91 9.17 -0.88
N LEU A 470 12.41 10.35 -0.54
CA LEU A 470 11.15 10.88 -1.05
C LEU A 470 11.44 11.94 -2.10
N ILE A 471 10.90 11.74 -3.29
CA ILE A 471 10.93 12.71 -4.38
C ILE A 471 9.51 13.22 -4.58
N ASN A 472 9.36 14.54 -4.55
CA ASN A 472 8.07 15.19 -4.79
C ASN A 472 6.94 14.70 -3.88
N SER A 473 7.24 14.39 -2.61
CA SER A 473 6.22 13.99 -1.62
C SER A 473 5.22 15.14 -1.39
N PRO A 474 3.90 14.91 -1.53
CA PRO A 474 2.90 15.92 -1.23
C PRO A 474 2.78 16.13 0.28
N VAL A 475 2.25 17.29 0.68
CA VAL A 475 1.79 17.55 2.04
C VAL A 475 0.29 17.81 2.00
N ILE A 476 -0.49 16.90 2.58
CA ILE A 476 -1.94 16.98 2.64
C ILE A 476 -2.32 17.26 4.09
N SER A 477 -3.19 18.24 4.30
CA SER A 477 -3.84 18.51 5.57
C SER A 477 -5.31 18.84 5.34
N PRO A 478 -6.15 18.84 6.39
CA PRO A 478 -7.52 19.32 6.29
C PRO A 478 -7.63 20.73 5.70
N LEU A 479 -6.57 21.52 5.81
CA LEU A 479 -6.50 22.90 5.35
C LEU A 479 -6.26 23.00 3.83
N GLY A 480 -5.68 21.96 3.23
CA GLY A 480 -5.49 21.85 1.79
C GLY A 480 -4.32 20.94 1.42
N VAL A 481 -4.07 20.84 0.11
CA VAL A 481 -3.04 20.00 -0.50
C VAL A 481 -1.93 20.89 -1.02
N ASN A 482 -0.74 20.79 -0.43
CA ASN A 482 0.45 21.45 -0.95
C ASN A 482 1.24 20.44 -1.80
N LEU A 483 1.41 20.77 -3.09
CA LEU A 483 2.17 19.96 -4.02
C LEU A 483 3.60 20.50 -4.14
N PRO A 484 4.61 19.63 -4.31
CA PRO A 484 6.02 20.02 -4.31
C PRO A 484 6.44 21.01 -5.40
N HIS A 485 5.55 21.38 -6.33
CA HIS A 485 5.83 22.42 -7.31
C HIS A 485 5.67 23.85 -6.78
N GLU A 486 5.28 24.05 -5.53
CA GLU A 486 5.27 25.36 -4.87
C GLU A 486 5.73 25.28 -3.41
N PHE A 487 7.01 24.98 -3.18
CA PHE A 487 7.68 25.40 -1.95
C PHE A 487 8.57 26.61 -2.25
N ASN A 488 7.98 27.80 -2.05
CA ASN A 488 8.74 29.02 -1.85
C ASN A 488 9.74 28.82 -0.70
N GLN A 489 10.95 29.29 -0.92
CA GLN A 489 12.05 29.31 0.03
C GLN A 489 11.60 29.84 1.40
N SER A 490 11.62 28.99 2.43
CA SER A 490 11.90 29.35 3.83
C SER A 490 11.76 28.11 4.72
N THR A 491 12.79 27.27 4.75
CA THR A 491 12.99 26.37 5.88
C THR A 491 13.73 27.14 6.96
N ASP A 492 12.99 27.79 7.86
CA ASP A 492 13.49 28.01 9.21
C ASP A 492 13.29 26.70 9.99
N SER A 493 14.41 26.12 10.38
CA SER A 493 14.51 25.00 11.28
C SER A 493 13.80 25.29 12.61
N LEU A 494 12.75 24.54 12.92
CA LEU A 494 12.25 24.41 14.28
C LEU A 494 12.40 22.96 14.74
N GLU A 495 13.35 22.79 15.65
CA GLU A 495 13.55 21.56 16.42
C GLU A 495 12.26 21.16 17.13
N VAL A 496 11.73 19.97 16.81
CA VAL A 496 10.63 19.37 17.54
C VAL A 496 11.21 18.70 18.79
N LYS A 497 10.98 19.31 19.96
CA LYS A 497 11.15 18.63 21.24
C LYS A 497 10.05 17.58 21.40
N ASN A 498 10.47 16.33 21.54
CA ASN A 498 9.63 15.21 21.92
C ASN A 498 8.99 15.45 23.30
N THR A 499 7.67 15.38 23.37
CA THR A 499 6.94 15.06 24.62
C THR A 499 5.95 13.95 24.32
N GLN A 500 6.22 12.77 24.88
CA GLN A 500 5.25 11.70 25.03
C GLN A 500 4.20 12.17 26.05
N ASN A 501 2.92 12.24 25.68
CA ASN A 501 1.85 12.34 26.66
C ASN A 501 1.44 10.92 27.10
N PRO A 502 1.47 10.60 28.40
CA PRO A 502 0.91 9.35 28.91
C PRO A 502 -0.64 9.39 28.87
N GLU A 503 -1.27 8.22 28.75
CA GLU A 503 -2.72 8.07 28.94
C GLU A 503 -3.12 8.55 30.35
N ILE A 504 -4.15 9.40 30.44
CA ILE A 504 -4.61 10.02 31.69
C ILE A 504 -5.58 9.08 32.39
N ASP A 505 -5.21 8.62 33.60
CA ASP A 505 -6.08 7.81 34.45
C ASP A 505 -7.11 8.69 35.17
N ILE A 506 -8.40 8.43 34.93
CA ILE A 506 -9.52 9.25 35.44
C ILE A 506 -10.08 8.58 36.69
N PRO A 507 -10.20 9.28 37.83
CA PRO A 507 -10.71 8.68 39.06
C PRO A 507 -12.12 8.08 38.89
N GLU A 508 -12.28 6.79 39.20
CA GLU A 508 -13.53 6.03 39.00
C GLU A 508 -14.76 6.63 39.69
N TYR A 509 -14.56 7.40 40.77
CA TYR A 509 -15.63 8.05 41.52
C TYR A 509 -16.24 9.27 40.80
N LEU A 510 -15.61 9.77 39.73
CA LEU A 510 -16.18 10.81 38.87
C LEU A 510 -17.12 10.17 37.84
N THR A 511 -18.37 9.95 38.24
CA THR A 511 -19.35 9.23 37.43
C THR A 511 -19.99 10.09 36.33
N ASN A 512 -19.95 11.42 36.46
CA ASN A 512 -20.58 12.34 35.53
C ASN A 512 -19.64 12.81 34.41
N GLU A 513 -20.13 12.88 33.17
CA GLU A 513 -19.33 13.25 31.99
C GLU A 513 -18.79 14.69 32.07
N GLN A 514 -19.54 15.63 32.65
CA GLN A 514 -19.03 16.99 32.89
C GLN A 514 -17.85 16.98 33.88
N SER A 515 -17.94 16.18 34.95
CA SER A 515 -16.86 16.04 35.93
C SER A 515 -15.59 15.44 35.33
N LYS A 516 -15.74 14.41 34.48
CA LYS A 516 -14.62 13.81 33.73
C LYS A 516 -14.00 14.81 32.73
N ALA A 517 -14.82 15.62 32.07
CA ALA A 517 -14.35 16.64 31.14
C ALA A 517 -13.59 17.76 31.86
N ILE A 518 -14.08 18.22 33.02
CA ILE A 518 -13.38 19.19 33.88
C ILE A 518 -12.05 18.60 34.35
N TYR A 519 -12.03 17.34 34.79
CA TYR A 519 -10.80 16.67 35.23
C TYR A 519 -9.74 16.62 34.14
N ARG A 520 -10.10 16.16 32.94
CA ARG A 520 -9.19 16.12 31.77
C ARG A 520 -8.65 17.52 31.46
N ALA A 521 -9.52 18.52 31.40
CA ALA A 521 -9.12 19.88 31.04
C ALA A 521 -8.22 20.54 32.11
N VAL A 522 -8.43 20.23 33.39
CA VAL A 522 -7.55 20.68 34.50
C VAL A 522 -6.21 19.94 34.45
N TYR A 523 -6.22 18.62 34.22
CA TYR A 523 -5.02 17.80 34.11
C TYR A 523 -4.13 18.22 32.91
N ASP A 524 -4.74 18.36 31.73
CA ASP A 524 -4.06 18.76 30.48
C ASP A 524 -3.44 20.16 30.56
N SER A 525 -3.91 21.00 31.48
CA SER A 525 -3.36 22.34 31.67
C SER A 525 -1.96 22.35 32.28
N HIS A 526 -1.54 21.27 32.96
CA HIS A 526 -0.21 21.11 33.61
C HIS A 526 0.21 22.23 34.59
N LEU A 527 -0.69 23.17 34.94
CA LEU A 527 -0.37 24.36 35.76
C LEU A 527 -0.33 24.07 37.27
N MET A 528 -1.12 23.11 37.75
CA MET A 528 -1.27 22.82 39.16
C MET A 528 -1.49 21.33 39.39
N ALA A 529 -0.95 20.82 40.50
CA ALA A 529 -1.22 19.45 40.92
C ALA A 529 -2.61 19.37 41.57
N VAL A 530 -3.43 18.42 41.13
CA VAL A 530 -4.71 18.13 41.78
C VAL A 530 -4.44 17.36 43.07
N GLU A 531 -4.64 18.02 44.23
CA GLU A 531 -4.46 17.39 45.54
C GLU A 531 -5.67 16.51 45.89
N ASN A 532 -6.88 17.03 45.67
CA ASN A 532 -8.12 16.33 45.96
C ASN A 532 -9.30 16.91 45.18
N ILE A 533 -10.27 16.06 44.83
CA ILE A 533 -11.54 16.42 44.21
C ILE A 533 -12.67 15.89 45.09
N THR A 534 -13.52 16.80 45.58
CA THR A 534 -14.75 16.44 46.30
C THR A 534 -15.96 16.67 45.39
N PRO A 535 -16.52 15.61 44.75
CA PRO A 535 -17.69 15.75 43.92
C PRO A 535 -18.95 16.01 44.77
N MET A 536 -19.81 16.92 44.29
CA MET A 536 -21.12 17.25 44.87
C MET A 536 -22.15 17.36 43.74
N ASN A 537 -23.44 17.41 44.08
CA ASN A 537 -24.48 17.59 43.06
C ASN A 537 -24.28 18.89 42.27
N TYR A 538 -24.01 18.78 40.96
CA TYR A 538 -23.79 19.90 40.04
C TYR A 538 -22.59 20.79 40.39
N ARG A 539 -21.65 20.27 41.18
CA ARG A 539 -20.49 21.02 41.65
C ARG A 539 -19.36 20.10 42.05
N ASP A 540 -18.18 20.30 41.50
CA ASP A 540 -16.97 19.59 41.94
C ASP A 540 -16.01 20.57 42.58
N ARG A 541 -15.59 20.29 43.81
CA ARG A 541 -14.60 21.11 44.50
C ARG A 541 -13.20 20.54 44.32
N TYR A 542 -12.34 21.31 43.68
CA TYR A 542 -10.95 20.99 43.45
C TYR A 542 -10.08 21.73 44.47
N ARG A 543 -9.18 20.97 45.10
CA ARG A 543 -8.02 21.50 45.81
C ARG A 543 -6.82 21.35 44.90
N LEU A 544 -6.30 22.49 44.46
CA LEU A 544 -5.17 22.57 43.55
C LEU A 544 -3.97 23.14 44.28
N LEU A 545 -2.80 22.54 44.07
CA LEU A 545 -1.54 23.00 44.63
C LEU A 545 -0.76 23.76 43.55
N ASN A 546 -0.44 25.03 43.83
CA ASN A 546 0.41 25.86 43.00
C ASN A 546 1.63 26.34 43.79
N GLU A 547 2.83 25.85 43.45
CA GLU A 547 4.15 26.09 44.04
C GLU A 547 4.28 25.92 45.57
N ASN A 548 3.45 26.56 46.39
CA ASN A 548 3.28 26.35 47.84
C ASN A 548 1.91 26.82 48.40
N GLU A 549 0.95 27.22 47.56
CA GLU A 549 -0.38 27.67 47.98
C GLU A 549 -1.48 26.68 47.56
N ILE A 550 -2.43 26.42 48.47
CA ILE A 550 -3.61 25.61 48.18
C ILE A 550 -4.74 26.52 47.73
N ILE A 551 -5.14 26.37 46.47
CA ILE A 551 -6.27 27.08 45.89
C ILE A 551 -7.46 26.13 45.86
N VAL A 552 -8.59 26.60 46.42
CA VAL A 552 -9.83 25.84 46.43
C VAL A 552 -10.80 26.44 45.43
N ILE A 553 -11.15 25.65 44.41
CA ILE A 553 -12.03 26.06 43.31
C ILE A 553 -13.24 25.15 43.31
N ASP A 554 -14.43 25.72 43.27
CA ASP A 554 -15.63 24.98 42.89
C ASP A 554 -15.90 25.17 41.42
N PHE A 555 -15.95 24.07 40.67
CA PHE A 555 -16.52 24.06 39.33
C PHE A 555 -18.00 23.70 39.45
N ILE A 556 -18.88 24.62 39.07
CA ILE A 556 -20.33 24.48 39.10
C ILE A 556 -20.80 24.23 37.67
N TYR A 557 -21.56 23.17 37.44
CA TYR A 557 -22.01 22.78 36.11
C TYR A 557 -23.49 22.43 36.12
N ASN A 558 -24.20 22.59 34.99
CA ASN A 558 -25.63 22.26 34.90
C ASN A 558 -25.92 21.11 33.92
N LYS A 559 -27.18 20.65 33.87
CA LYS A 559 -27.63 19.60 32.95
C LYS A 559 -27.47 19.96 31.45
N LYS A 560 -27.25 21.24 31.12
CA LYS A 560 -27.06 21.72 29.73
C LYS A 560 -25.58 21.78 29.31
N GLY A 561 -24.64 21.41 30.19
CA GLY A 561 -23.21 21.39 29.91
C GLY A 561 -22.49 22.71 30.14
N GLU A 562 -23.17 23.73 30.67
CA GLU A 562 -22.54 25.01 31.01
C GLU A 562 -21.73 24.83 32.31
N VAL A 563 -20.45 25.23 32.29
CA VAL A 563 -19.55 25.15 33.43
C VAL A 563 -19.12 26.56 33.84
N ASN A 564 -19.14 26.83 35.15
CA ASN A 564 -18.60 28.04 35.78
C ASN A 564 -17.68 27.64 36.92
N PHE A 565 -16.84 28.56 37.41
CA PHE A 565 -16.07 28.33 38.63
C PHE A 565 -16.22 29.47 39.63
N THR A 566 -16.06 29.14 40.91
CA THR A 566 -15.97 30.10 42.02
C THR A 566 -14.86 29.71 42.97
N LEU A 567 -14.18 30.70 43.54
CA LEU A 567 -13.15 30.48 44.57
C LEU A 567 -13.76 30.32 45.95
N VAL A 568 -13.18 29.42 46.75
CA VAL A 568 -13.57 29.23 48.16
C VAL A 568 -12.47 29.75 49.07
N GLY A 569 -12.62 30.99 49.56
CA GLY A 569 -11.70 31.60 50.52
C GLY A 569 -11.34 33.08 50.22
N LYS A 570 -10.46 33.66 51.05
CA LYS A 570 -9.97 35.07 50.96
C LYS A 570 -8.64 35.20 50.19
N GLY A 571 -8.38 34.36 49.18
CA GLY A 571 -7.19 34.46 48.33
C GLY A 571 -7.49 35.18 47.02
N SER A 572 -6.64 36.11 46.60
CA SER A 572 -6.67 36.71 45.27
C SER A 572 -5.88 35.84 44.29
N LEU A 573 -6.55 35.24 43.32
CA LEU A 573 -5.90 34.58 42.19
C LEU A 573 -5.17 35.61 41.30
N GLU A 574 -3.92 35.32 40.94
CA GLU A 574 -3.21 36.04 39.89
C GLU A 574 -4.00 36.03 38.56
N GLU A 575 -3.84 37.07 37.76
CA GLU A 575 -4.70 37.36 36.61
C GLU A 575 -4.45 36.41 35.41
N ASN A 576 -3.23 35.90 35.27
CA ASN A 576 -2.82 34.78 34.41
C ASN A 576 -3.66 33.53 34.68
N VAL A 577 -3.75 33.08 35.93
CA VAL A 577 -4.46 31.86 36.32
C VAL A 577 -5.97 31.99 36.12
N LYS A 578 -6.55 33.18 36.34
CA LYS A 578 -7.97 33.44 36.01
C LYS A 578 -8.27 33.36 34.51
N LYS A 579 -7.36 33.85 33.65
CA LYS A 579 -7.51 33.76 32.19
C LYS A 579 -7.46 32.30 31.72
N GLU A 580 -6.60 31.51 32.34
CA GLU A 580 -6.41 30.10 31.99
C GLU A 580 -7.55 29.20 32.49
N LEU A 581 -8.06 29.43 33.71
CA LEU A 581 -9.26 28.75 34.21
C LEU A 581 -10.51 29.05 33.35
N LYS A 582 -10.59 30.27 32.79
CA LYS A 582 -11.64 30.60 31.79
C LYS A 582 -11.43 29.87 30.46
N SER A 583 -10.19 29.70 30.01
CA SER A 583 -9.86 28.88 28.83
C SER A 583 -10.26 27.40 29.04
N ILE A 584 -9.98 26.86 30.22
CA ILE A 584 -10.40 25.50 30.63
C ILE A 584 -11.93 25.37 30.62
N ILE A 585 -12.67 26.34 31.16
CA ILE A 585 -14.15 26.35 31.11
C ILE A 585 -14.67 26.34 29.66
N ASN A 586 -14.08 27.15 28.78
CA ASN A 586 -14.51 27.23 27.39
C ASN A 586 -14.32 25.89 26.69
N ARG A 587 -13.18 25.21 26.91
CA ARG A 587 -12.91 23.86 26.37
C ARG A 587 -13.93 22.82 26.86
N VAL A 588 -14.37 22.91 28.11
CA VAL A 588 -15.36 21.99 28.69
C VAL A 588 -16.78 22.30 28.19
N SER A 589 -17.15 23.58 28.05
CA SER A 589 -18.49 24.01 27.63
C SER A 589 -18.78 23.71 26.14
N ILE A 590 -17.74 23.47 25.32
CA ILE A 590 -17.86 23.14 23.89
C ILE A 590 -18.26 21.66 23.67
N LYS A 591 -18.15 20.79 24.69
CA LYS A 591 -18.47 19.35 24.60
C LYS A 591 -19.95 19.01 24.83
N ASN A 592 -20.89 19.63 24.11
CA ASN A 592 -22.17 18.96 23.84
C ASN A 592 -21.98 18.02 22.65
N GLU A 593 -21.35 16.88 22.90
CA GLU A 593 -20.87 15.85 21.95
C GLU A 593 -21.98 15.09 21.17
N LYS A 594 -23.21 15.60 21.05
CA LYS A 594 -24.31 14.80 20.45
C LYS A 594 -24.53 14.90 18.93
N ASP A 595 -23.90 15.85 18.22
CA ASP A 595 -24.25 16.09 16.80
C ASP A 595 -23.07 16.37 15.84
N ILE A 596 -21.81 16.12 16.23
CA ILE A 596 -20.63 16.35 15.36
C ILE A 596 -20.03 15.00 14.93
N ASP A 597 -19.92 14.75 13.62
CA ASP A 597 -19.25 13.56 13.08
C ASP A 597 -17.79 13.53 13.59
N GLU A 598 -17.28 12.39 14.04
CA GLU A 598 -15.90 12.26 14.53
C GLU A 598 -14.86 12.78 13.51
N ARG A 599 -15.18 12.72 12.22
CA ARG A 599 -14.35 13.24 11.12
C ARG A 599 -14.38 14.77 11.04
N GLU A 600 -15.51 15.40 11.38
CA GLU A 600 -15.62 16.86 11.53
C GLU A 600 -14.77 17.35 12.71
N LEU A 601 -14.75 16.59 13.81
CA LEU A 601 -13.94 16.92 14.99
C LEU A 601 -12.44 16.97 14.70
N LEU A 602 -11.92 16.10 13.81
CA LEU A 602 -10.52 16.11 13.39
C LEU A 602 -10.14 17.40 12.65
N ILE A 603 -10.99 17.87 11.73
CA ILE A 603 -10.78 19.14 11.03
C ILE A 603 -10.79 20.29 12.04
N LEU A 604 -11.77 20.29 12.95
CA LEU A 604 -11.91 21.35 13.95
C LEU A 604 -10.65 21.45 14.82
N ARG A 605 -10.13 20.32 15.32
CA ARG A 605 -8.89 20.29 16.09
C ARG A 605 -7.70 20.85 15.32
N ALA A 606 -7.56 20.51 14.03
CA ALA A 606 -6.48 21.03 13.19
C ALA A 606 -6.57 22.57 13.01
N ILE A 607 -7.79 23.10 12.87
CA ILE A 607 -8.03 24.55 12.77
C ILE A 607 -7.70 25.23 14.11
N GLU A 608 -8.23 24.71 15.21
CA GLU A 608 -8.00 25.23 16.56
C GLU A 608 -6.50 25.28 16.87
N GLN A 609 -5.79 24.19 16.61
CA GLN A 609 -4.34 24.11 16.82
C GLN A 609 -3.58 25.16 16.02
N LYS A 610 -3.93 25.40 14.75
CA LYS A 610 -3.29 26.44 13.94
C LYS A 610 -3.53 27.85 14.48
N LEU A 611 -4.77 28.15 14.86
CA LEU A 611 -5.12 29.45 15.43
C LEU A 611 -4.43 29.68 16.78
N GLU A 612 -4.41 28.65 17.65
CA GLU A 612 -3.74 28.68 18.96
C GLU A 612 -2.22 28.83 18.82
N ASN A 613 -1.57 28.11 17.89
CA ASN A 613 -0.13 28.25 17.61
C ASN A 613 0.24 29.66 17.13
N ALA A 614 -0.68 30.35 16.44
CA ALA A 614 -0.50 31.75 16.06
C ALA A 614 -0.81 32.74 17.20
N GLY A 615 -1.08 32.26 18.41
CA GLY A 615 -1.35 33.04 19.61
C GLY A 615 -2.79 33.54 19.74
N ASN A 616 -3.74 32.96 19.00
CA ASN A 616 -5.16 33.32 19.13
C ASN A 616 -5.83 32.45 20.19
N THR A 617 -6.73 33.04 20.98
CA THR A 617 -7.62 32.30 21.89
C THR A 617 -8.94 32.01 21.19
N ILE A 618 -9.39 30.75 21.22
CA ILE A 618 -10.70 30.36 20.70
C ILE A 618 -11.78 30.76 21.72
N ASN A 619 -12.72 31.61 21.29
CA ASN A 619 -13.78 32.13 22.14
C ASN A 619 -15.05 31.29 22.04
N SER A 620 -15.43 30.88 20.82
CA SER A 620 -16.57 29.99 20.61
C SER A 620 -16.47 29.25 19.28
N VAL A 621 -17.07 28.06 19.21
CA VAL A 621 -17.21 27.27 17.99
C VAL A 621 -18.68 26.90 17.81
N ARG A 622 -19.19 27.08 16.61
CA ARG A 622 -20.52 26.60 16.20
C ARG A 622 -20.38 25.72 14.96
N ASN A 623 -21.02 24.57 14.97
CA ASN A 623 -21.02 23.63 13.85
C ASN A 623 -22.37 23.65 13.10
N LYS A 624 -22.30 23.52 11.77
CA LYS A 624 -23.39 23.13 10.87
C LYS A 624 -22.82 22.13 9.87
N PRO A 625 -23.63 21.26 9.23
CA PRO A 625 -23.12 20.33 8.22
C PRO A 625 -22.25 21.05 7.19
N TYR A 626 -20.99 20.62 7.05
CA TYR A 626 -19.99 21.20 6.13
C TYR A 626 -19.54 22.65 6.42
N LEU A 627 -19.79 23.17 7.63
CA LEU A 627 -19.45 24.55 8.01
C LEU A 627 -19.13 24.69 9.50
N PHE A 628 -17.91 25.14 9.81
CA PHE A 628 -17.57 25.67 11.14
C PHE A 628 -17.68 27.19 11.18
N MET A 629 -18.18 27.71 12.29
CA MET A 629 -18.12 29.14 12.62
C MET A 629 -17.31 29.31 13.90
N ILE A 630 -16.14 29.93 13.81
CA ILE A 630 -15.18 30.06 14.91
C ILE A 630 -14.97 31.52 15.24
N ASP A 631 -15.22 31.88 16.50
CA ASP A 631 -14.91 33.19 17.05
C ASP A 631 -13.59 33.10 17.81
N CYS A 632 -12.60 33.95 17.50
CA CYS A 632 -11.28 33.96 18.14
C CYS A 632 -10.78 35.39 18.42
N SER A 633 -9.75 35.53 19.26
CA SER A 633 -9.18 36.83 19.63
C SER A 633 -7.71 36.80 20.00
N LYS A 634 -7.01 37.93 19.78
CA LYS A 634 -5.61 38.16 20.14
C LYS A 634 -5.40 39.64 20.43
N ASN A 635 -4.76 39.99 21.55
CA ASN A 635 -4.43 41.38 21.94
C ASN A 635 -5.59 42.39 21.76
N GLU A 636 -6.77 42.07 22.31
CA GLU A 636 -8.02 42.86 22.22
C GLU A 636 -8.73 42.88 20.85
N GLU A 637 -8.09 42.37 19.80
CA GLU A 637 -8.71 42.16 18.51
C GLU A 637 -9.56 40.88 18.49
N ARG A 638 -10.71 40.92 17.80
CA ARG A 638 -11.66 39.81 17.67
C ARG A 638 -11.91 39.50 16.20
N CYS A 639 -12.08 38.23 15.88
CA CYS A 639 -12.44 37.78 14.54
C CYS A 639 -13.49 36.67 14.62
N SER A 640 -14.41 36.65 13.65
CA SER A 640 -15.36 35.56 13.42
C SER A 640 -15.09 34.98 12.03
N LEU A 641 -14.83 33.69 11.96
CA LEU A 641 -14.53 32.96 10.72
C LEU A 641 -15.62 31.96 10.40
N LYS A 642 -15.97 31.84 9.11
CA LYS A 642 -16.82 30.80 8.54
C LYS A 642 -15.95 29.91 7.65
N ILE A 643 -15.85 28.64 7.99
CA ILE A 643 -14.95 27.68 7.36
C ILE A 643 -15.78 26.57 6.75
N TYR A 644 -15.85 26.55 5.42
CA TYR A 644 -16.57 25.56 4.64
C TYR A 644 -15.63 24.41 4.27
N PHE A 645 -16.13 23.17 4.33
CA PHE A 645 -15.38 21.98 3.93
C PHE A 645 -16.24 21.03 3.10
N ASN A 646 -15.62 20.19 2.28
CA ASN A 646 -16.35 19.25 1.42
C ASN A 646 -16.59 17.89 2.09
N LYS A 647 -17.25 16.97 1.37
CA LYS A 647 -17.47 15.57 1.80
C LYS A 647 -16.19 14.76 2.03
N LYS A 648 -15.04 15.24 1.56
CA LYS A 648 -13.71 14.66 1.83
C LYS A 648 -13.05 15.29 3.04
N PHE A 649 -13.77 16.14 3.78
CA PHE A 649 -13.27 16.81 4.98
C PHE A 649 -12.02 17.67 4.72
N ILE A 650 -12.00 18.33 3.55
CA ILE A 650 -10.99 19.32 3.15
C ILE A 650 -11.67 20.69 3.09
N ILE A 651 -11.04 21.70 3.67
CA ILE A 651 -11.51 23.09 3.63
C ILE A 651 -11.56 23.57 2.18
N THR A 652 -12.71 24.09 1.77
CA THR A 652 -12.95 24.63 0.42
C THR A 652 -13.00 26.14 0.40
N LYS A 653 -13.37 26.78 1.51
CA LYS A 653 -13.52 28.23 1.61
C LYS A 653 -13.42 28.69 3.05
N VAL A 654 -12.73 29.80 3.27
CA VAL A 654 -12.72 30.53 4.55
C VAL A 654 -13.22 31.96 4.29
N GLU A 655 -14.25 32.37 5.00
CA GLU A 655 -14.76 33.74 5.00
C GLU A 655 -14.62 34.34 6.39
N SER A 656 -14.28 35.61 6.48
CA SER A 656 -14.39 36.38 7.71
C SER A 656 -15.73 37.11 7.75
N ASP A 657 -16.36 37.12 8.92
CA ASP A 657 -17.50 37.99 9.20
C ASP A 657 -16.95 39.34 9.68
N TYR A 658 -16.68 40.25 8.73
CA TYR A 658 -16.13 41.57 9.01
C TYR A 658 -17.02 42.41 9.93
N THR A 659 -18.33 42.11 10.01
CA THR A 659 -19.25 42.81 10.92
C THR A 659 -19.03 42.46 12.40
N LYS A 660 -18.32 41.36 12.67
CA LYS A 660 -17.97 40.87 14.01
C LYS A 660 -16.48 40.90 14.29
N SER A 661 -15.69 41.42 13.34
CA SER A 661 -14.25 41.50 13.47
C SER A 661 -13.84 42.92 13.88
N SER A 662 -12.84 43.05 14.75
CA SER A 662 -12.38 44.36 15.26
C SER A 662 -11.65 45.17 14.19
N SER A 663 -10.97 44.50 13.25
CA SER A 663 -10.28 45.13 12.12
C SER A 663 -10.29 44.20 10.89
N ASN A 664 -10.29 44.78 9.69
CA ASN A 664 -10.21 44.02 8.44
C ASN A 664 -8.85 43.31 8.31
N GLU A 665 -7.77 43.93 8.80
CA GLU A 665 -6.41 43.38 8.78
C GLU A 665 -6.31 42.12 9.64
N TYR A 666 -6.84 42.14 10.87
CA TYR A 666 -6.84 40.97 11.74
C TYR A 666 -7.75 39.85 11.21
N ALA A 667 -8.86 40.20 10.56
CA ALA A 667 -9.73 39.25 9.90
C ALA A 667 -9.06 38.54 8.73
N GLU A 668 -8.33 39.27 7.87
CA GLU A 668 -7.54 38.67 6.78
C GLU A 668 -6.35 37.87 7.32
N TYR A 669 -5.70 38.29 8.41
CA TYR A 669 -4.66 37.52 9.08
C TYR A 669 -5.19 36.18 9.61
N CYS A 670 -6.31 36.18 10.34
CA CYS A 670 -6.88 34.94 10.86
C CYS A 670 -7.35 34.01 9.74
N LYS A 671 -7.86 34.60 8.64
CA LYS A 671 -8.21 33.86 7.43
C LYS A 671 -6.98 33.25 6.76
N SER A 672 -5.88 33.99 6.61
CA SER A 672 -4.64 33.52 5.97
C SER A 672 -3.97 32.36 6.72
N LEU A 673 -4.14 32.26 8.03
CA LEU A 673 -3.66 31.12 8.82
C LEU A 673 -4.32 29.79 8.40
N ILE A 674 -5.58 29.84 7.96
CA ILE A 674 -6.41 28.67 7.68
C ILE A 674 -6.54 28.42 6.17
N SER A 675 -6.65 29.48 5.37
CA SER A 675 -6.71 29.36 3.92
C SER A 675 -5.35 28.89 3.39
N VAL A 676 -5.38 27.79 2.64
CA VAL A 676 -4.26 27.46 1.75
C VAL A 676 -4.32 28.46 0.61
N GLU A 677 -3.38 29.41 0.61
CA GLU A 677 -3.06 30.12 -0.64
C GLU A 677 -2.66 29.06 -1.66
N ASN A 678 -3.29 29.15 -2.85
CA ASN A 678 -3.03 28.27 -3.99
C ASN A 678 -1.57 28.35 -4.42
#